data_AF-A0A972MU30-F1
#
_entry.id   AF-A0A972MU30-F1
#
_cell.length_a   1.000
_cell.length_b   1.000
_cell.length_c   1.000
_cell.angle_alpha   90.00
_cell.angle_beta   90.00
_cell.angle_gamma   90.00
#
_symmetry.space_group_name_H-M   'P 1'
#
loop_
_entity.id
_entity.type
_entity.pdbx_description
1 polymer ?
#
loop_
_entity_poly.entity_id
_entity_poly.type
_entity_poly.pdbx_seq_one_letter_code
_entity_poly.pdbx_strand_id
1 'polypeptide(L)'
;MKHQYKSYEESVEFLKECVKNYPHLIKIESIGTTWEGRDIILATITQDVEFADLKPALLYTGTIHAREWIGNELAIAFVDFLLKNHDSDPRVMSALSKNTLYIVPVLNPDGFEYSRTHYSFWRKNRRKNPDGSFGVDLNRNFSVGWIKSKNYSSNIYGGPEPFSEPETRAIKEFVDRHPNITIALDYHSQGNVFFPAHKFNHEAEIEGTDLNVLCANMNFEIEKVTGRRYGIHRGKPPAKLIAGSGREYYYSKGILASVVEVGTRNIPDYLQNMSESIDENIPALLYALNEAHNYAKNTPARVENFTIEEVDETCVKLSWEYDLERHPNVYFEIYRNDKHKEACKEPSLIATTKRLEFIDKDRNSGKLYFYYIRPVDALTKQKGPFAPQVKVMTKLQRDEFFRNIFPYPHDIGYVAQKSTKNKEHFGKNSLFVGVNKTLGISYGVMKFKLSSIPPNAIIKEARISLYPLNRVNVKIEKFGEWGISFIEDVPNISSFEDIHNAKVIQTLGQTIPSQKLTQGIWKTWELNEFERKILQQQLARGEVLFRMQGPTKLPLEADSQMMMFDIGYGPFGGGIHYRPHLDIKYTLPPTEVELEPLRLATVTKESLEQDKLACGFDKDGKVVYGYMEFDLSTLPDPDKTVITEAYIKIKNKKIKRSGEDIRYLIEFVDLEKIDYEHITKRN
;
A
#
# COMPACT_ATOMS: atom_id res chain seq x y z
N MET A 1 -36.88 -7.31 -16.66
CA MET A 1 -35.90 -7.73 -17.69
C MET A 1 -34.52 -7.47 -17.13
N LYS A 2 -33.62 -8.47 -17.07
CA LYS A 2 -32.21 -8.21 -16.72
C LYS A 2 -31.65 -7.30 -17.81
N HIS A 3 -31.13 -6.13 -17.45
CA HIS A 3 -30.40 -5.28 -18.39
C HIS A 3 -29.30 -6.17 -19.02
N GLN A 4 -29.35 -6.36 -20.33
CA GLN A 4 -28.31 -7.10 -21.04
C GLN A 4 -27.13 -6.15 -21.23
N TYR A 5 -25.91 -6.70 -21.16
CA TYR A 5 -24.70 -5.99 -21.56
C TYR A 5 -24.84 -5.49 -23.01
N LYS A 6 -24.18 -4.39 -23.36
CA LYS A 6 -24.13 -3.90 -24.74
C LYS A 6 -23.43 -4.93 -25.63
N SER A 7 -24.00 -5.19 -26.79
CA SER A 7 -23.30 -5.82 -27.90
C SER A 7 -22.21 -4.89 -28.46
N TYR A 8 -21.33 -5.47 -29.26
CA TYR A 8 -20.36 -4.74 -30.05
C TYR A 8 -21.07 -3.72 -30.94
N GLU A 9 -22.13 -4.12 -31.64
CA GLU A 9 -22.88 -3.24 -32.54
C GLU A 9 -23.52 -2.06 -31.79
N GLU A 10 -24.17 -2.31 -30.66
CA GLU A 10 -24.74 -1.23 -29.81
C GLU A 10 -23.66 -0.27 -29.31
N SER A 11 -22.45 -0.78 -29.04
CA SER A 11 -21.32 0.04 -28.60
C SER A 11 -20.78 0.92 -29.73
N VAL A 12 -20.70 0.38 -30.95
CA VAL A 12 -20.31 1.13 -32.15
C VAL A 12 -21.36 2.19 -32.50
N GLU A 13 -22.64 1.85 -32.43
CA GLU A 13 -23.73 2.79 -32.72
C GLU A 13 -23.77 3.93 -31.71
N PHE A 14 -23.56 3.63 -30.42
CA PHE A 14 -23.39 4.66 -29.39
C PHE A 14 -22.27 5.64 -29.74
N LEU A 15 -21.09 5.14 -30.15
CA LEU A 15 -19.97 6.00 -30.50
C LEU A 15 -20.24 6.85 -31.75
N LYS A 16 -20.92 6.30 -32.76
CA LYS A 16 -21.35 7.07 -33.94
C LYS A 16 -22.30 8.21 -33.56
N GLU A 17 -23.25 7.94 -32.67
CA GLU A 17 -24.17 8.96 -32.15
C GLU A 17 -23.42 10.03 -31.33
N CYS A 18 -22.40 9.64 -30.56
CA CYS A 18 -21.51 10.59 -29.88
C CYS A 18 -20.77 11.50 -30.88
N VAL A 19 -20.24 10.96 -31.98
CA VAL A 19 -19.59 11.77 -33.05
C VAL A 19 -20.54 12.76 -33.66
N LYS A 20 -21.79 12.36 -33.92
CA LYS A 20 -22.81 13.25 -34.46
C LYS A 20 -23.18 14.39 -33.50
N ASN A 21 -23.26 14.10 -32.20
CA ASN A 21 -23.68 15.08 -31.19
C ASN A 21 -22.53 15.97 -30.69
N TYR A 22 -21.28 15.50 -30.76
CA TYR A 22 -20.09 16.21 -30.26
C TYR A 22 -18.92 16.20 -31.27
N PRO A 23 -19.12 16.67 -32.52
CA PRO A 23 -18.16 16.47 -33.62
C PRO A 23 -16.79 17.13 -33.39
N HIS A 24 -16.71 18.15 -32.52
CA HIS A 24 -15.44 18.81 -32.18
C HIS A 24 -14.67 18.11 -31.05
N LEU A 25 -15.32 17.22 -30.28
CA LEU A 25 -14.75 16.58 -29.11
C LEU A 25 -14.37 15.12 -29.35
N ILE A 26 -15.03 14.45 -30.28
CA ILE A 26 -14.83 13.02 -30.54
C ILE A 26 -14.80 12.70 -32.03
N LYS A 27 -13.87 11.83 -32.43
CA LYS A 27 -13.84 11.14 -33.71
C LYS A 27 -13.63 9.65 -33.48
N ILE A 28 -14.07 8.82 -34.43
CA ILE A 28 -13.81 7.38 -34.40
C ILE A 28 -13.15 6.92 -35.70
N GLU A 29 -12.31 5.89 -35.60
CA GLU A 29 -11.69 5.23 -36.75
C GLU A 29 -11.61 3.71 -36.53
N SER A 30 -11.57 2.95 -37.62
CA SER A 30 -11.18 1.53 -37.57
C SER A 30 -9.65 1.44 -37.64
N ILE A 31 -9.03 0.89 -36.61
CA ILE A 31 -7.56 0.69 -36.56
C ILE A 31 -7.12 -0.66 -37.13
N GLY A 32 -8.07 -1.51 -37.53
CA GLY A 32 -7.82 -2.82 -38.13
C GLY A 32 -9.09 -3.66 -38.19
N THR A 33 -8.98 -4.84 -38.80
CA THR A 33 -10.13 -5.77 -38.98
C THR A 33 -9.77 -7.14 -38.41
N THR A 34 -10.71 -7.76 -37.70
CA THR A 34 -10.56 -9.07 -37.06
C THR A 34 -10.60 -10.25 -38.04
N TRP A 35 -10.42 -11.48 -37.54
CA TRP A 35 -10.50 -12.69 -38.35
C TRP A 35 -11.90 -12.96 -38.94
N GLU A 36 -12.96 -12.56 -38.25
CA GLU A 36 -14.35 -12.68 -38.73
C GLU A 36 -14.85 -11.40 -39.43
N GLY A 37 -13.97 -10.44 -39.73
CA GLY A 37 -14.28 -9.28 -40.55
C GLY A 37 -14.91 -8.09 -39.81
N ARG A 38 -14.83 -8.05 -38.48
CA ARG A 38 -15.30 -6.90 -37.69
C ARG A 38 -14.21 -5.84 -37.59
N ASP A 39 -14.60 -4.58 -37.66
CA ASP A 39 -13.68 -3.48 -37.39
C ASP A 39 -13.22 -3.47 -35.92
N ILE A 40 -12.05 -2.90 -35.67
CA ILE A 40 -11.55 -2.61 -34.33
C ILE A 40 -11.64 -1.09 -34.17
N ILE A 41 -12.68 -0.65 -33.47
CA ILE A 41 -13.00 0.78 -33.35
C ILE A 41 -12.19 1.43 -32.24
N LEU A 42 -11.52 2.52 -32.57
CA LEU A 42 -10.89 3.45 -31.64
C LEU A 42 -11.65 4.77 -31.66
N ALA A 43 -11.98 5.30 -30.48
CA ALA A 43 -12.46 6.66 -30.32
C ALA A 43 -11.34 7.56 -29.78
N THR A 44 -11.21 8.75 -30.36
CA THR A 44 -10.31 9.81 -29.89
C THR A 44 -11.16 10.91 -29.29
N ILE A 45 -10.93 11.26 -28.02
CA ILE A 45 -11.67 12.29 -27.29
C ILE A 45 -10.71 13.33 -26.73
N THR A 46 -10.93 14.61 -27.04
CA THR A 46 -10.16 15.76 -26.53
C THR A 46 -10.92 17.06 -26.81
N GLN A 47 -10.50 18.17 -26.22
CA GLN A 47 -10.90 19.48 -26.73
C GLN A 47 -10.24 19.71 -28.10
N ASP A 48 -11.01 19.89 -29.17
CA ASP A 48 -10.53 20.05 -30.55
C ASP A 48 -9.79 18.82 -31.10
N VAL A 49 -10.57 17.85 -31.56
CA VAL A 49 -10.09 16.53 -32.00
C VAL A 49 -9.13 16.52 -33.20
N GLU A 50 -9.04 17.64 -33.93
CA GLU A 50 -8.07 17.85 -35.01
C GLU A 50 -6.62 17.94 -34.50
N PHE A 51 -6.42 18.46 -33.27
CA PHE A 51 -5.11 18.62 -32.66
C PHE A 51 -4.79 17.52 -31.63
N ALA A 52 -5.53 16.42 -31.66
CA ALA A 52 -5.44 15.35 -30.67
C ALA A 52 -4.02 14.79 -30.51
N ASP A 53 -3.28 14.64 -31.61
CA ASP A 53 -1.95 14.00 -31.61
C ASP A 53 -0.85 14.94 -31.11
N LEU A 54 -1.14 16.24 -30.95
CA LEU A 54 -0.22 17.22 -30.37
C LEU A 54 -0.28 17.27 -28.85
N LYS A 55 -1.34 16.69 -28.25
CA LYS A 55 -1.55 16.67 -26.81
C LYS A 55 -1.06 15.35 -26.22
N PRO A 56 -0.48 15.35 -25.01
CA PRO A 56 -0.19 14.13 -24.26
C PRO A 56 -1.45 13.27 -24.11
N ALA A 57 -1.29 11.95 -24.25
CA ALA A 57 -2.45 11.06 -24.32
C ALA A 57 -2.44 9.93 -23.29
N LEU A 58 -3.64 9.56 -22.88
CA LEU A 58 -3.97 8.31 -22.21
C LEU A 58 -4.53 7.33 -23.25
N LEU A 59 -3.95 6.12 -23.31
CA LEU A 59 -4.53 5.00 -24.04
C LEU A 59 -5.33 4.10 -23.09
N TYR A 60 -6.57 3.80 -23.43
CA TYR A 60 -7.40 2.78 -22.79
C TYR A 60 -7.64 1.63 -23.76
N THR A 61 -7.38 0.39 -23.32
CA THR A 61 -7.79 -0.82 -24.04
C THR A 61 -8.74 -1.65 -23.18
N GLY A 62 -9.91 -1.98 -23.71
CA GLY A 62 -10.91 -2.81 -23.07
C GLY A 62 -11.12 -4.13 -23.79
N THR A 63 -11.56 -5.14 -23.06
CA THR A 63 -12.08 -6.40 -23.60
C THR A 63 -11.12 -7.08 -24.59
N ILE A 64 -9.82 -7.07 -24.30
CA ILE A 64 -8.84 -7.88 -25.04
C ILE A 64 -9.09 -9.38 -24.80
N HIS A 65 -9.55 -9.75 -23.60
CA HIS A 65 -10.16 -11.04 -23.35
C HIS A 65 -11.69 -10.95 -23.48
N ALA A 66 -12.24 -11.85 -24.27
CA ALA A 66 -13.64 -11.86 -24.68
C ALA A 66 -14.66 -11.82 -23.52
N ARG A 67 -14.47 -12.66 -22.49
CA ARG A 67 -15.39 -12.78 -21.33
C ARG A 67 -15.32 -11.65 -20.30
N GLU A 68 -14.46 -10.67 -20.47
CA GLU A 68 -14.19 -9.61 -19.48
C GLU A 68 -14.98 -8.34 -19.85
N TRP A 69 -16.31 -8.47 -19.85
CA TRP A 69 -17.25 -7.49 -20.44
C TRP A 69 -17.21 -6.10 -19.82
N ILE A 70 -16.67 -5.98 -18.60
CA ILE A 70 -16.46 -4.69 -17.92
C ILE A 70 -15.60 -3.74 -18.75
N GLY A 71 -14.63 -4.25 -19.52
CA GLY A 71 -13.74 -3.41 -20.32
C GLY A 71 -14.50 -2.56 -21.33
N ASN A 72 -15.55 -3.12 -21.96
CA ASN A 72 -16.41 -2.41 -22.89
C ASN A 72 -17.36 -1.46 -22.16
N GLU A 73 -18.10 -1.95 -21.14
CA GLU A 73 -19.09 -1.13 -20.44
C GLU A 73 -18.48 0.10 -19.77
N LEU A 74 -17.30 -0.06 -19.15
CA LEU A 74 -16.58 1.06 -18.55
C LEU A 74 -16.10 2.06 -19.60
N ALA A 75 -15.62 1.59 -20.76
CA ALA A 75 -15.21 2.48 -21.84
C ALA A 75 -16.36 3.35 -22.34
N ILE A 76 -17.51 2.72 -22.60
CA ILE A 76 -18.72 3.40 -23.08
C ILE A 76 -19.25 4.37 -22.01
N ALA A 77 -19.29 3.96 -20.74
CA ALA A 77 -19.72 4.83 -19.64
C ALA A 77 -18.76 6.01 -19.43
N PHE A 78 -17.45 5.82 -19.60
CA PHE A 78 -16.47 6.89 -19.45
C PHE A 78 -16.56 7.90 -20.59
N VAL A 79 -16.75 7.45 -21.84
CA VAL A 79 -17.01 8.34 -22.98
C VAL A 79 -18.29 9.16 -22.75
N ASP A 80 -19.38 8.51 -22.34
CA ASP A 80 -20.64 9.18 -22.00
C ASP A 80 -20.44 10.24 -20.90
N PHE A 81 -19.72 9.88 -19.83
CA PHE A 81 -19.39 10.77 -18.72
C PHE A 81 -18.59 12.00 -19.18
N LEU A 82 -17.53 11.81 -19.98
CA LEU A 82 -16.71 12.93 -20.47
C LEU A 82 -17.54 13.88 -21.34
N LEU A 83 -18.30 13.34 -22.29
CA LEU A 83 -19.07 14.16 -23.23
C LEU A 83 -20.24 14.89 -22.56
N LYS A 84 -20.94 14.26 -21.61
CA LYS A 84 -22.04 14.93 -20.90
C LYS A 84 -21.59 16.01 -19.91
N ASN A 85 -20.35 15.94 -19.45
CA ASN A 85 -19.82 16.85 -18.42
C ASN A 85 -18.71 17.78 -18.95
N HIS A 86 -18.48 17.80 -20.26
CA HIS A 86 -17.36 18.53 -20.88
C HIS A 86 -17.40 20.05 -20.67
N ASP A 87 -18.58 20.62 -20.41
CA ASP A 87 -18.83 22.05 -20.26
C ASP A 87 -19.17 22.47 -18.81
N SER A 88 -19.34 21.49 -17.91
CA SER A 88 -19.89 21.70 -16.58
C SER A 88 -19.01 21.16 -15.44
N ASP A 89 -18.16 20.17 -15.69
CA ASP A 89 -17.16 19.69 -14.71
C ASP A 89 -15.77 20.26 -15.02
N PRO A 90 -15.22 21.17 -14.18
CA PRO A 90 -13.90 21.75 -14.37
C PRO A 90 -12.76 20.72 -14.47
N ARG A 91 -12.93 19.53 -13.87
CA ARG A 91 -11.96 18.44 -13.94
C ARG A 91 -11.95 17.81 -15.33
N VAL A 92 -13.13 17.61 -15.93
CA VAL A 92 -13.28 17.11 -17.30
C VAL A 92 -12.75 18.15 -18.29
N MET A 93 -13.12 19.42 -18.13
CA MET A 93 -12.59 20.52 -18.94
C MET A 93 -11.05 20.59 -18.89
N SER A 94 -10.45 20.51 -17.69
CA SER A 94 -8.99 20.48 -17.54
C SER A 94 -8.38 19.24 -18.21
N ALA A 95 -9.00 18.07 -18.05
CA ALA A 95 -8.50 16.84 -18.64
C ALA A 95 -8.50 16.90 -20.17
N LEU A 96 -9.61 17.31 -20.80
CA LEU A 96 -9.75 17.36 -22.27
C LEU A 96 -8.99 18.53 -22.91
N SER A 97 -8.85 19.66 -22.21
CA SER A 97 -8.05 20.79 -22.73
C SER A 97 -6.57 20.43 -22.86
N LYS A 98 -6.02 19.72 -21.86
CA LYS A 98 -4.58 19.39 -21.77
C LYS A 98 -4.20 18.06 -22.41
N ASN A 99 -5.14 17.11 -22.52
CA ASN A 99 -4.84 15.72 -22.87
C ASN A 99 -5.77 15.20 -23.98
N THR A 100 -5.35 14.10 -24.58
CA THR A 100 -6.16 13.28 -25.48
C THR A 100 -6.43 11.91 -24.84
N LEU A 101 -7.66 11.43 -24.96
CA LEU A 101 -8.02 10.05 -24.66
C LEU A 101 -8.12 9.27 -25.98
N TYR A 102 -7.28 8.26 -26.15
CA TYR A 102 -7.47 7.22 -27.15
C TYR A 102 -8.10 6.01 -26.46
N ILE A 103 -9.28 5.59 -26.90
CA ILE A 103 -10.02 4.52 -26.24
C ILE A 103 -10.47 3.46 -27.25
N VAL A 104 -10.08 2.21 -26.99
CA VAL A 104 -10.54 1.02 -27.73
C VAL A 104 -11.45 0.22 -26.79
N PRO A 105 -12.79 0.34 -26.89
CA PRO A 105 -13.71 -0.35 -25.98
C PRO A 105 -13.63 -1.88 -26.08
N VAL A 106 -13.46 -2.39 -27.29
CA VAL A 106 -13.38 -3.83 -27.59
C VAL A 106 -12.22 -4.11 -28.54
N LEU A 107 -11.07 -4.51 -27.98
CA LEU A 107 -9.92 -4.92 -28.80
C LEU A 107 -10.11 -6.31 -29.45
N ASN A 108 -11.00 -7.15 -28.90
CA ASN A 108 -11.34 -8.47 -29.43
C ASN A 108 -12.83 -8.60 -29.80
N PRO A 109 -13.32 -7.91 -30.86
CA PRO A 109 -14.73 -7.93 -31.25
C PRO A 109 -15.31 -9.33 -31.46
N ASP A 110 -14.58 -10.20 -32.18
CA ASP A 110 -15.05 -11.55 -32.50
C ASP A 110 -15.21 -12.41 -31.25
N GLY A 111 -14.20 -12.38 -30.38
CA GLY A 111 -14.23 -13.11 -29.13
C GLY A 111 -15.34 -12.60 -28.22
N PHE A 112 -15.49 -11.28 -28.10
CA PHE A 112 -16.52 -10.64 -27.28
C PHE A 112 -17.93 -11.08 -27.69
N GLU A 113 -18.28 -10.99 -28.97
CA GLU A 113 -19.58 -11.42 -29.48
C GLU A 113 -19.80 -12.93 -29.28
N TYR A 114 -18.78 -13.75 -29.54
CA TYR A 114 -18.86 -15.18 -29.27
C TYR A 114 -19.12 -15.49 -27.79
N SER A 115 -18.51 -14.72 -26.88
CA SER A 115 -18.73 -14.90 -25.45
C SER A 115 -20.15 -14.51 -25.02
N ARG A 116 -20.73 -13.46 -25.59
CA ARG A 116 -22.11 -13.04 -25.32
C ARG A 116 -23.14 -14.05 -25.81
N THR A 117 -22.93 -14.61 -27.00
CA THR A 117 -23.98 -15.32 -27.74
C THR A 117 -23.85 -16.85 -27.73
N HIS A 118 -22.64 -17.38 -27.54
CA HIS A 118 -22.36 -18.82 -27.65
C HIS A 118 -21.73 -19.41 -26.39
N TYR A 119 -20.63 -18.82 -25.89
CA TYR A 119 -19.90 -19.37 -24.74
C TYR A 119 -19.30 -18.29 -23.83
N SER A 120 -20.01 -17.97 -22.75
CA SER A 120 -19.67 -16.88 -21.82
C SER A 120 -18.27 -16.95 -21.18
N PHE A 121 -17.64 -18.12 -21.12
CA PHE A 121 -16.29 -18.26 -20.59
C PHE A 121 -15.18 -18.19 -21.65
N TRP A 122 -15.52 -17.90 -22.91
CA TRP A 122 -14.56 -17.72 -24.00
C TRP A 122 -13.61 -16.56 -23.69
N ARG A 123 -12.30 -16.76 -23.91
CA ARG A 123 -11.25 -15.78 -23.56
C ARG A 123 -10.51 -15.23 -24.77
N LYS A 124 -10.16 -16.11 -25.70
CA LYS A 124 -9.24 -15.85 -26.83
C LYS A 124 -9.93 -15.07 -27.96
N ASN A 125 -9.20 -14.73 -29.03
CA ASN A 125 -9.85 -14.31 -30.28
C ASN A 125 -10.49 -15.52 -31.01
N ARG A 126 -10.91 -15.34 -32.27
CA ARG A 126 -11.62 -16.36 -33.07
C ARG A 126 -10.83 -16.93 -34.25
N ARG A 127 -9.51 -16.79 -34.25
CA ARG A 127 -8.62 -17.43 -35.22
C ARG A 127 -8.87 -18.94 -35.34
N LYS A 128 -8.97 -19.49 -36.54
CA LYS A 128 -8.92 -20.95 -36.75
C LYS A 128 -7.46 -21.44 -36.75
N ASN A 129 -7.11 -22.33 -35.83
CA ASN A 129 -5.77 -22.91 -35.72
C ASN A 129 -5.60 -24.13 -36.65
N PRO A 130 -4.36 -24.54 -36.97
CA PRO A 130 -4.11 -25.69 -37.85
C PRO A 130 -4.69 -27.02 -37.35
N ASP A 131 -4.84 -27.20 -36.03
CA ASP A 131 -5.42 -28.39 -35.41
C ASP A 131 -6.96 -28.36 -35.33
N GLY A 132 -7.59 -27.33 -35.91
CA GLY A 132 -9.03 -27.12 -35.88
C GLY A 132 -9.55 -26.47 -34.59
N SER A 133 -8.70 -26.25 -33.58
CA SER A 133 -9.06 -25.44 -32.42
C SER A 133 -9.19 -23.96 -32.81
N PHE A 134 -9.77 -23.16 -31.91
CA PHE A 134 -9.95 -21.73 -32.14
C PHE A 134 -9.20 -20.88 -31.11
N GLY A 135 -8.71 -19.75 -31.57
CA GLY A 135 -8.27 -18.60 -30.80
C GLY A 135 -6.81 -18.61 -30.36
N VAL A 136 -6.29 -17.40 -30.21
CA VAL A 136 -5.04 -17.00 -29.57
C VAL A 136 -5.35 -16.10 -28.38
N ASP A 137 -4.64 -16.25 -27.27
CA ASP A 137 -4.67 -15.30 -26.17
C ASP A 137 -3.91 -14.03 -26.61
N LEU A 138 -4.67 -12.99 -26.95
CA LEU A 138 -4.14 -11.72 -27.44
C LEU A 138 -3.18 -11.08 -26.42
N ASN A 139 -3.41 -11.26 -25.11
CA ASN A 139 -2.53 -10.73 -24.07
C ASN A 139 -1.31 -11.64 -23.80
N ARG A 140 -1.03 -12.60 -24.69
CA ARG A 140 0.22 -13.38 -24.78
C ARG A 140 0.87 -13.25 -26.16
N ASN A 141 0.35 -12.41 -27.04
CA ASN A 141 0.77 -12.28 -28.43
C ASN A 141 1.65 -11.04 -28.70
N PHE A 142 2.04 -10.25 -27.70
CA PHE A 142 2.96 -9.11 -27.87
C PHE A 142 4.44 -9.56 -27.84
N SER A 143 5.36 -8.73 -28.33
CA SER A 143 6.78 -9.08 -28.49
C SER A 143 7.58 -9.24 -27.20
N VAL A 144 7.25 -8.50 -26.13
CA VAL A 144 8.08 -8.47 -24.93
C VAL A 144 7.90 -9.73 -24.10
N GLY A 145 8.94 -10.56 -24.03
CA GLY A 145 8.93 -11.82 -23.29
C GLY A 145 8.09 -12.93 -23.93
N TRP A 146 7.66 -12.77 -25.19
CA TRP A 146 6.83 -13.75 -25.88
C TRP A 146 7.40 -15.17 -25.82
N ILE A 147 6.53 -16.16 -25.60
CA ILE A 147 6.90 -17.57 -25.46
C ILE A 147 6.22 -18.40 -26.53
N LYS A 148 7.03 -19.06 -27.37
CA LYS A 148 6.54 -20.02 -28.37
C LYS A 148 5.87 -21.21 -27.69
N SER A 149 4.65 -21.54 -28.14
CA SER A 149 3.92 -22.73 -27.72
C SER A 149 3.33 -23.43 -28.94
N LYS A 150 3.15 -24.75 -28.86
CA LYS A 150 2.40 -25.55 -29.86
C LYS A 150 1.10 -26.12 -29.31
N ASN A 151 0.73 -25.72 -28.08
CA ASN A 151 -0.51 -26.17 -27.45
C ASN A 151 -1.65 -25.18 -27.79
N TYR A 152 -2.25 -25.33 -28.97
CA TYR A 152 -3.28 -24.43 -29.50
C TYR A 152 -4.55 -24.38 -28.63
N SER A 153 -4.87 -25.47 -27.94
CA SER A 153 -6.05 -25.56 -27.04
C SER A 153 -5.84 -24.87 -25.70
N SER A 154 -4.61 -24.48 -25.36
CA SER A 154 -4.33 -23.73 -24.13
C SER A 154 -5.03 -22.36 -24.12
N ASN A 155 -5.59 -22.00 -22.96
CA ASN A 155 -6.18 -20.67 -22.74
C ASN A 155 -5.14 -19.54 -22.74
N ILE A 156 -3.86 -19.87 -22.67
CA ILE A 156 -2.73 -18.92 -22.70
C ILE A 156 -1.86 -19.11 -23.96
N TYR A 157 -2.41 -19.73 -25.02
CA TYR A 157 -1.70 -19.89 -26.29
C TYR A 157 -1.46 -18.53 -26.95
N GLY A 158 -0.21 -18.05 -26.95
CA GLY A 158 0.20 -16.74 -27.46
C GLY A 158 0.43 -16.64 -28.97
N GLY A 159 -0.11 -17.56 -29.77
CA GLY A 159 0.02 -17.55 -31.23
C GLY A 159 1.32 -18.18 -31.75
N PRO A 160 1.48 -18.26 -33.09
CA PRO A 160 2.66 -18.82 -33.75
C PRO A 160 3.90 -17.93 -33.67
N GLU A 161 3.71 -16.61 -33.57
CA GLU A 161 4.75 -15.58 -33.46
C GLU A 161 4.16 -14.31 -32.81
N PRO A 162 5.00 -13.39 -32.29
CA PRO A 162 4.51 -12.11 -31.78
C PRO A 162 3.78 -11.30 -32.87
N PHE A 163 2.68 -10.66 -32.50
CA PHE A 163 1.82 -9.87 -33.35
C PHE A 163 1.25 -10.63 -34.56
N SER A 164 1.09 -11.95 -34.42
CA SER A 164 0.46 -12.79 -35.43
C SER A 164 -1.02 -12.49 -35.62
N GLU A 165 -1.68 -11.95 -34.60
CA GLU A 165 -3.11 -11.68 -34.62
C GLU A 165 -3.40 -10.26 -35.12
N PRO A 166 -4.38 -10.07 -36.04
CA PRO A 166 -4.70 -8.77 -36.59
C PRO A 166 -5.07 -7.75 -35.50
N GLU A 167 -5.70 -8.19 -34.40
CA GLU A 167 -6.07 -7.35 -33.28
C GLU A 167 -4.84 -6.74 -32.58
N THR A 168 -3.83 -7.57 -32.29
CA THR A 168 -2.59 -7.07 -31.67
C THR A 168 -1.73 -6.25 -32.63
N ARG A 169 -1.76 -6.55 -33.94
CA ARG A 169 -1.06 -5.76 -34.94
C ARG A 169 -1.68 -4.37 -35.10
N ALA A 170 -3.00 -4.27 -35.11
CA ALA A 170 -3.73 -3.00 -35.17
C ALA A 170 -3.34 -2.05 -34.03
N ILE A 171 -3.39 -2.53 -32.78
CA ILE A 171 -3.03 -1.68 -31.63
C ILE A 171 -1.53 -1.34 -31.60
N LYS A 172 -0.67 -2.27 -32.04
CA LYS A 172 0.77 -2.02 -32.18
C LYS A 172 1.04 -0.88 -33.15
N GLU A 173 0.45 -0.94 -34.35
CA GLU A 173 0.61 0.09 -35.40
C GLU A 173 0.01 1.43 -35.00
N PHE A 174 -1.07 1.43 -34.23
CA PHE A 174 -1.60 2.66 -33.63
C PHE A 174 -0.60 3.24 -32.64
N VAL A 175 -0.15 2.49 -31.63
CA VAL A 175 0.78 2.98 -30.59
C VAL A 175 2.10 3.46 -31.19
N ASP A 176 2.64 2.75 -32.18
CA ASP A 176 3.90 3.14 -32.83
C ASP A 176 3.81 4.49 -33.58
N ARG A 177 2.62 4.88 -34.04
CA ARG A 177 2.37 6.16 -34.72
C ARG A 177 2.03 7.31 -33.78
N HIS A 178 1.76 7.03 -32.49
CA HIS A 178 1.30 8.02 -31.51
C HIS A 178 2.29 8.17 -30.34
N PRO A 179 3.45 8.81 -30.56
CA PRO A 179 4.47 9.01 -29.52
C PRO A 179 4.03 10.00 -28.43
N ASN A 180 2.86 10.62 -28.57
CA ASN A 180 2.22 11.46 -27.57
C ASN A 180 1.52 10.66 -26.46
N ILE A 181 1.35 9.33 -26.60
CA ILE A 181 0.84 8.47 -25.53
C ILE A 181 1.86 8.42 -24.40
N THR A 182 1.44 8.80 -23.20
CA THR A 182 2.29 8.86 -21.99
C THR A 182 1.84 7.89 -20.91
N ILE A 183 0.55 7.54 -20.89
CA ILE A 183 -0.05 6.56 -20.00
C ILE A 183 -0.86 5.55 -20.84
N ALA A 184 -0.79 4.26 -20.49
CA ALA A 184 -1.62 3.21 -21.08
C ALA A 184 -2.24 2.32 -19.99
N LEU A 185 -3.56 2.14 -20.04
CA LEU A 185 -4.31 1.31 -19.12
C LEU A 185 -5.04 0.21 -19.87
N ASP A 186 -4.70 -1.04 -19.53
CA ASP A 186 -5.31 -2.23 -20.11
C ASP A 186 -6.31 -2.82 -19.11
N TYR A 187 -7.60 -2.68 -19.40
CA TYR A 187 -8.69 -3.02 -18.50
C TYR A 187 -9.17 -4.46 -18.70
N HIS A 188 -9.12 -5.20 -17.59
CA HIS A 188 -9.39 -6.62 -17.47
C HIS A 188 -10.39 -6.90 -16.34
N SER A 189 -10.80 -8.15 -16.22
CA SER A 189 -11.36 -8.69 -14.98
C SER A 189 -10.85 -10.11 -14.72
N GLN A 190 -10.63 -10.51 -13.47
CA GLN A 190 -11.08 -9.92 -12.21
C GLN A 190 -9.96 -9.86 -11.16
N GLY A 191 -10.12 -9.02 -10.14
CA GLY A 191 -9.26 -9.11 -8.95
C GLY A 191 -9.25 -7.90 -8.03
N ASN A 192 -9.78 -6.74 -8.46
CA ASN A 192 -9.54 -5.44 -7.84
C ASN A 192 -8.04 -5.19 -7.65
N VAL A 193 -7.26 -5.22 -8.74
CA VAL A 193 -5.80 -5.09 -8.68
C VAL A 193 -5.28 -4.26 -9.85
N PHE A 194 -4.35 -3.38 -9.56
CA PHE A 194 -3.44 -2.78 -10.52
C PHE A 194 -2.17 -3.62 -10.64
N PHE A 195 -1.80 -3.93 -11.88
CA PHE A 195 -0.53 -4.54 -12.21
C PHE A 195 0.33 -3.60 -13.06
N PRO A 196 1.16 -2.75 -12.42
CA PRO A 196 2.05 -1.87 -13.16
C PRO A 196 3.14 -2.65 -13.90
N ALA A 197 3.61 -2.09 -15.02
CA ALA A 197 4.63 -2.69 -15.86
C ALA A 197 5.99 -2.86 -15.15
N HIS A 198 6.83 -3.73 -15.71
CA HIS A 198 8.20 -3.98 -15.27
C HIS A 198 9.04 -4.57 -16.42
N LYS A 199 10.37 -4.49 -16.34
CA LYS A 199 11.27 -4.95 -17.42
C LYS A 199 11.60 -6.45 -17.37
N PHE A 200 10.91 -7.23 -16.53
CA PHE A 200 11.21 -8.64 -16.23
C PHE A 200 12.64 -8.92 -15.73
N ASN A 201 13.42 -7.90 -15.40
CA ASN A 201 14.71 -8.01 -14.74
C ASN A 201 14.56 -7.76 -13.22
N HIS A 202 15.59 -8.11 -12.45
CA HIS A 202 15.61 -7.92 -10.99
C HIS A 202 16.04 -6.51 -10.57
N GLU A 203 16.18 -5.58 -11.52
CA GLU A 203 16.62 -4.22 -11.27
C GLU A 203 15.42 -3.30 -10.97
N ALA A 204 15.64 -2.30 -10.11
CA ALA A 204 14.63 -1.29 -9.86
C ALA A 204 14.54 -0.33 -11.04
N GLU A 205 13.35 -0.16 -11.60
CA GLU A 205 13.10 0.82 -12.65
C GLU A 205 12.87 2.20 -12.03
N ILE A 206 13.44 3.23 -12.66
CA ILE A 206 13.29 4.62 -12.21
C ILE A 206 11.82 5.06 -12.21
N GLU A 207 11.02 4.61 -13.18
CA GLU A 207 9.57 4.89 -13.25
C GLU A 207 8.74 4.02 -12.30
N GLY A 208 9.36 3.11 -11.54
CA GLY A 208 8.66 2.25 -10.60
C GLY A 208 7.86 3.04 -9.56
N THR A 209 8.35 4.22 -9.17
CA THR A 209 7.62 5.11 -8.26
C THR A 209 6.41 5.74 -8.94
N ASP A 210 6.56 6.27 -10.15
CA ASP A 210 5.46 6.90 -10.91
C ASP A 210 4.34 5.90 -11.16
N LEU A 211 4.68 4.69 -11.61
CA LEU A 211 3.75 3.60 -11.86
C LEU A 211 2.94 3.24 -10.60
N ASN A 212 3.62 3.08 -9.45
CA ASN A 212 2.93 2.75 -8.20
C ASN A 212 2.08 3.93 -7.70
N VAL A 213 2.54 5.18 -7.83
CA VAL A 213 1.80 6.37 -7.39
C VAL A 213 0.60 6.65 -8.28
N LEU A 214 0.71 6.47 -9.60
CA LEU A 214 -0.41 6.55 -10.53
C LEU A 214 -1.52 5.58 -10.10
N CYS A 215 -1.19 4.31 -9.89
CA CYS A 215 -2.14 3.30 -9.41
C CYS A 215 -2.68 3.60 -8.01
N ALA A 216 -1.84 4.11 -7.09
CA ALA A 216 -2.27 4.45 -5.73
C ALA A 216 -3.23 5.64 -5.70
N ASN A 217 -3.01 6.64 -6.56
CA ASN A 217 -3.88 7.80 -6.67
C ASN A 217 -5.19 7.44 -7.39
N MET A 218 -5.17 6.58 -8.41
CA MET A 218 -6.39 5.98 -8.97
C MET A 218 -7.17 5.21 -7.91
N ASN A 219 -6.49 4.37 -7.13
CA ASN A 219 -7.09 3.61 -6.04
C ASN A 219 -7.72 4.50 -4.96
N PHE A 220 -7.12 5.65 -4.67
CA PHE A 220 -7.71 6.62 -3.74
C PHE A 220 -9.03 7.19 -4.25
N GLU A 221 -9.17 7.43 -5.55
CA GLU A 221 -10.45 7.87 -6.13
C GLU A 221 -11.50 6.74 -6.11
N ILE A 222 -11.10 5.48 -6.34
CA ILE A 222 -11.97 4.30 -6.17
C ILE A 222 -12.49 4.20 -4.74
N GLU A 223 -11.59 4.32 -3.76
CA GLU A 223 -11.92 4.17 -2.33
C GLU A 223 -12.93 5.21 -1.86
N LYS A 224 -12.92 6.43 -2.42
CA LYS A 224 -13.91 7.46 -2.10
C LYS A 224 -15.34 7.10 -2.51
N VAL A 225 -15.52 6.33 -3.59
CA VAL A 225 -16.84 6.02 -4.13
C VAL A 225 -17.48 4.84 -3.39
N THR A 226 -16.75 3.72 -3.24
CA THR A 226 -17.31 2.46 -2.71
C THR A 226 -16.62 1.97 -1.44
N GLY A 227 -15.52 2.60 -1.02
CA GLY A 227 -14.65 2.08 0.04
C GLY A 227 -13.87 0.82 -0.34
N ARG A 228 -13.94 0.36 -1.60
CA ARG A 228 -13.07 -0.71 -2.11
C ARG A 228 -11.66 -0.18 -2.28
N ARG A 229 -10.68 -1.06 -2.06
CA ARG A 229 -9.26 -0.79 -2.34
C ARG A 229 -8.75 -1.81 -3.32
N TYR A 230 -7.92 -1.42 -4.25
CA TYR A 230 -7.31 -2.26 -5.26
C TYR A 230 -5.86 -2.54 -4.85
N GLY A 231 -5.44 -3.80 -4.99
CA GLY A 231 -4.04 -4.18 -4.76
C GLY A 231 -3.12 -3.54 -5.81
N ILE A 232 -1.85 -3.29 -5.46
CA ILE A 232 -0.86 -2.78 -6.41
C ILE A 232 0.37 -3.67 -6.38
N HIS A 233 0.53 -4.55 -7.36
CA HIS A 233 1.68 -5.45 -7.45
C HIS A 233 1.97 -5.89 -8.88
N ARG A 234 3.22 -6.22 -9.18
CA ARG A 234 3.68 -6.58 -10.54
C ARG A 234 3.34 -8.03 -10.96
N GLY A 235 2.42 -8.68 -10.24
CA GLY A 235 2.16 -10.12 -10.36
C GLY A 235 3.14 -10.97 -9.56
N LYS A 236 2.74 -12.19 -9.19
CA LYS A 236 3.63 -13.16 -8.54
C LYS A 236 4.39 -13.91 -9.65
N PRO A 237 5.73 -14.03 -9.56
CA PRO A 237 6.51 -14.91 -10.43
C PRO A 237 5.90 -16.33 -10.45
N PRO A 238 6.01 -17.07 -11.57
CA PRO A 238 7.01 -16.89 -12.62
C PRO A 238 6.56 -16.00 -13.79
N ALA A 239 7.51 -15.25 -14.37
CA ALA A 239 7.35 -14.41 -15.56
C ALA A 239 6.68 -15.13 -16.75
N LYS A 240 6.83 -16.46 -16.85
CA LYS A 240 6.17 -17.31 -17.85
C LYS A 240 4.64 -17.17 -17.89
N LEU A 241 4.01 -16.76 -16.79
CA LEU A 241 2.56 -16.60 -16.72
C LEU A 241 2.06 -15.25 -17.26
N ILE A 242 2.93 -14.26 -17.44
CA ILE A 242 2.57 -12.86 -17.74
C ILE A 242 3.31 -12.27 -18.95
N ALA A 243 4.20 -13.04 -19.58
CA ALA A 243 4.99 -12.56 -20.71
C ALA A 243 4.19 -12.51 -22.02
N GLY A 244 4.60 -11.64 -22.95
CA GLY A 244 3.89 -11.39 -24.20
C GLY A 244 2.63 -10.52 -24.04
N SER A 245 2.58 -9.67 -23.02
CA SER A 245 1.43 -8.81 -22.70
C SER A 245 1.53 -7.41 -23.34
N GLY A 246 0.39 -6.75 -23.53
CA GLY A 246 0.33 -5.38 -24.04
C GLY A 246 1.02 -4.38 -23.11
N ARG A 247 0.84 -4.56 -21.79
CA ARG A 247 1.45 -3.72 -20.74
C ARG A 247 2.96 -3.57 -20.89
N GLU A 248 3.69 -4.67 -21.04
CA GLU A 248 5.15 -4.59 -21.19
C GLU A 248 5.58 -4.01 -22.53
N TYR A 249 4.82 -4.28 -23.58
CA TYR A 249 5.06 -3.67 -24.87
C TYR A 249 4.93 -2.14 -24.80
N TYR A 250 3.84 -1.62 -24.22
CA TYR A 250 3.65 -0.17 -24.04
C TYR A 250 4.78 0.42 -23.19
N TYR A 251 5.15 -0.22 -22.09
CA TYR A 251 6.25 0.25 -21.24
C TYR A 251 7.60 0.27 -21.97
N SER A 252 7.87 -0.69 -22.86
CA SER A 252 9.07 -0.67 -23.70
C SER A 252 9.16 0.53 -24.65
N LYS A 253 8.05 1.25 -24.87
CA LYS A 253 7.96 2.48 -25.66
C LYS A 253 8.13 3.75 -24.82
N GLY A 254 8.38 3.63 -23.50
CA GLY A 254 8.47 4.76 -22.58
C GLY A 254 7.12 5.22 -22.02
N ILE A 255 6.06 4.42 -22.18
CA ILE A 255 4.71 4.72 -21.72
C ILE A 255 4.52 4.17 -20.31
N LEU A 256 3.96 4.95 -19.37
CA LEU A 256 3.57 4.42 -18.07
C LEU A 256 2.36 3.48 -18.24
N ALA A 257 2.62 2.18 -18.17
CA ALA A 257 1.61 1.16 -18.46
C ALA A 257 1.20 0.34 -17.22
N SER A 258 -0.11 0.10 -17.08
CA SER A 258 -0.66 -0.81 -16.05
C SER A 258 -1.84 -1.60 -16.60
N VAL A 259 -1.94 -2.86 -16.17
CA VAL A 259 -3.20 -3.61 -16.25
C VAL A 259 -4.07 -3.24 -15.06
N VAL A 260 -5.39 -3.12 -15.27
CA VAL A 260 -6.39 -2.89 -14.22
C VAL A 260 -7.37 -4.06 -14.23
N GLU A 261 -7.32 -4.92 -13.22
CA GLU A 261 -8.27 -6.01 -13.02
C GLU A 261 -9.45 -5.53 -12.17
N VAL A 262 -10.61 -5.35 -12.78
CA VAL A 262 -11.81 -4.79 -12.15
C VAL A 262 -12.75 -5.87 -11.64
N GLY A 263 -13.34 -5.63 -10.48
CA GLY A 263 -14.38 -6.49 -9.92
C GLY A 263 -13.87 -7.83 -9.39
N THR A 264 -14.80 -8.65 -8.90
CA THR A 264 -14.53 -9.98 -8.31
C THR A 264 -14.94 -11.13 -9.22
N ARG A 265 -15.62 -10.82 -10.33
CA ARG A 265 -16.17 -11.77 -11.32
C ARG A 265 -15.92 -11.24 -12.74
N ASN A 266 -15.60 -12.12 -13.69
CA ASN A 266 -15.47 -11.73 -15.11
C ASN A 266 -16.79 -11.22 -15.68
N ILE A 267 -17.89 -11.88 -15.30
CA ILE A 267 -19.27 -11.54 -15.67
C ILE A 267 -20.08 -11.39 -14.36
N PRO A 268 -20.08 -10.20 -13.75
CA PRO A 268 -20.88 -9.94 -12.56
C PRO A 268 -22.37 -9.79 -12.88
N ASP A 269 -23.21 -9.66 -11.85
CA ASP A 269 -24.55 -9.11 -12.04
C ASP A 269 -24.45 -7.60 -12.34
N TYR A 270 -25.18 -7.14 -13.36
CA TYR A 270 -25.04 -5.77 -13.85
C TYR A 270 -25.42 -4.73 -12.78
N LEU A 271 -26.59 -4.90 -12.16
CA LEU A 271 -27.15 -3.90 -11.24
C LEU A 271 -26.47 -3.92 -9.86
N GLN A 272 -25.97 -5.07 -9.42
CA GLN A 272 -25.39 -5.21 -8.07
C GLN A 272 -23.87 -4.96 -8.02
N ASN A 273 -23.15 -5.25 -9.10
CA ASN A 273 -21.69 -5.31 -9.05
C ASN A 273 -21.02 -4.61 -10.23
N MET A 274 -21.61 -4.64 -11.43
CA MET A 274 -21.02 -3.97 -12.59
C MET A 274 -21.12 -2.44 -12.46
N SER A 275 -22.32 -1.91 -12.20
CA SER A 275 -22.56 -0.48 -12.02
C SER A 275 -21.60 0.15 -11.02
N GLU A 276 -21.51 -0.39 -9.81
CA GLU A 276 -20.58 0.12 -8.80
C GLU A 276 -19.11 0.04 -9.23
N SER A 277 -18.73 -0.99 -10.00
CA SER A 277 -17.37 -1.11 -10.51
C SER A 277 -17.08 -0.11 -11.63
N ILE A 278 -18.10 0.28 -12.40
CA ILE A 278 -18.01 1.37 -13.37
C ILE A 278 -17.90 2.70 -12.63
N ASP A 279 -18.84 2.98 -11.71
CA ASP A 279 -18.94 4.24 -10.98
C ASP A 279 -17.67 4.57 -10.19
N GLU A 280 -17.02 3.58 -9.57
CA GLU A 280 -15.77 3.80 -8.85
C GLU A 280 -14.56 4.02 -9.77
N ASN A 281 -14.58 3.47 -11.00
CA ASN A 281 -13.48 3.58 -11.95
C ASN A 281 -13.55 4.85 -12.80
N ILE A 282 -14.73 5.46 -13.00
CA ILE A 282 -14.87 6.74 -13.72
C ILE A 282 -13.97 7.85 -13.13
N PRO A 283 -14.00 8.18 -11.82
CA PRO A 283 -13.13 9.21 -11.28
C PRO A 283 -11.65 8.82 -11.28
N ALA A 284 -11.34 7.52 -11.18
CA ALA A 284 -9.98 7.01 -11.28
C ALA A 284 -9.40 7.16 -12.70
N LEU A 285 -10.19 6.87 -13.74
CA LEU A 285 -9.84 7.11 -15.14
C LEU A 285 -9.68 8.59 -15.44
N LEU A 286 -10.58 9.43 -14.91
CA LEU A 286 -10.46 10.88 -15.05
C LEU A 286 -9.16 11.40 -14.42
N TYR A 287 -8.78 10.88 -13.25
CA TYR A 287 -7.50 11.19 -12.63
C TYR A 287 -6.32 10.80 -13.54
N ALA A 288 -6.31 9.57 -14.07
CA ALA A 288 -5.23 9.11 -14.95
C ALA A 288 -5.15 9.93 -16.24
N LEU A 289 -6.29 10.27 -16.84
CA LEU A 289 -6.34 11.13 -18.04
C LEU A 289 -5.76 12.51 -17.75
N ASN A 290 -6.13 13.11 -16.62
CA ASN A 290 -5.60 14.42 -16.23
C ASN A 290 -4.11 14.35 -15.85
N GLU A 291 -3.57 13.19 -15.51
CA GLU A 291 -2.15 13.02 -15.18
C GLU A 291 -1.25 12.85 -16.41
N ALA A 292 -1.79 12.50 -17.59
CA ALA A 292 -1.02 12.23 -18.80
C ALA A 292 -0.06 13.38 -19.19
N HIS A 293 -0.51 14.64 -19.12
CA HIS A 293 0.33 15.80 -19.42
C HIS A 293 1.55 15.96 -18.50
N ASN A 294 1.54 15.38 -17.30
CA ASN A 294 2.67 15.44 -16.36
C ASN A 294 3.82 14.49 -16.76
N TYR A 295 3.64 13.66 -17.78
CA TYR A 295 4.66 12.78 -18.34
C TYR A 295 4.98 13.10 -19.81
N ALA A 296 4.55 14.27 -20.29
CA ALA A 296 4.95 14.81 -21.59
C ALA A 296 6.46 15.15 -21.61
N LYS A 297 7.04 15.28 -22.81
CA LYS A 297 8.48 15.58 -22.96
C LYS A 297 8.93 16.93 -22.38
N ASN A 298 8.02 17.90 -22.24
CA ASN A 298 8.33 19.28 -21.81
C ASN A 298 8.00 19.55 -20.34
N THR A 299 7.91 18.52 -19.51
CA THR A 299 7.63 18.67 -18.07
C THR A 299 8.91 19.01 -17.29
N PRO A 300 8.79 19.52 -16.05
CA PRO A 300 9.93 19.61 -15.15
C PRO A 300 10.68 18.27 -15.06
N ALA A 301 12.01 18.32 -15.09
CA ALA A 301 12.85 17.13 -15.01
C ALA A 301 12.58 16.36 -13.72
N ARG A 302 12.94 15.07 -13.66
CA ARG A 302 12.85 14.31 -12.41
C ARG A 302 13.88 14.85 -11.41
N VAL A 303 13.52 14.85 -10.13
CA VAL A 303 14.47 15.13 -9.04
C VAL A 303 15.53 14.02 -8.98
N GLU A 304 16.80 14.41 -8.85
CA GLU A 304 17.94 13.51 -8.77
C GLU A 304 18.41 13.35 -7.31
N ASN A 305 19.08 12.25 -6.99
CA ASN A 305 19.72 12.00 -5.69
C ASN A 305 18.84 12.28 -4.45
N PHE A 306 17.53 11.96 -4.53
CA PHE A 306 16.64 12.05 -3.37
C PHE A 306 17.03 11.01 -2.31
N THR A 307 17.63 11.48 -1.22
CA THR A 307 18.28 10.62 -0.21
C THR A 307 17.99 11.07 1.22
N ILE A 308 18.35 10.22 2.17
CA ILE A 308 18.27 10.48 3.61
C ILE A 308 19.65 10.95 4.05
N GLU A 309 19.74 12.16 4.60
CA GLU A 309 20.99 12.66 5.17
C GLU A 309 21.15 12.20 6.62
N GLU A 310 20.08 12.35 7.42
CA GLU A 310 20.07 12.03 8.84
C GLU A 310 18.75 11.39 9.25
N VAL A 311 18.83 10.45 10.19
CA VAL A 311 17.67 9.84 10.84
C VAL A 311 17.94 9.64 12.33
N ASP A 312 17.00 10.11 13.15
CA ASP A 312 16.94 9.84 14.59
C ASP A 312 15.59 9.20 14.98
N GLU A 313 15.23 9.25 16.26
CA GLU A 313 14.00 8.64 16.78
C GLU A 313 12.73 9.39 16.35
N THR A 314 12.84 10.69 16.06
CA THR A 314 11.71 11.61 15.81
C THR A 314 11.88 12.47 14.57
N CYS A 315 13.02 12.38 13.87
CA CYS A 315 13.41 13.27 12.80
C CYS A 315 13.97 12.49 11.60
N VAL A 316 13.63 12.95 10.40
CA VAL A 316 14.23 12.52 9.14
C VAL A 316 14.65 13.76 8.35
N LYS A 317 15.94 13.88 8.05
CA LYS A 317 16.48 14.90 7.13
C LYS A 317 16.63 14.30 5.73
N LEU A 318 16.02 14.96 4.75
CA LEU A 318 16.05 14.57 3.34
C LEU A 318 16.73 15.66 2.53
N SER A 319 17.46 15.27 1.49
CA SER A 319 18.00 16.18 0.49
C SER A 319 17.94 15.58 -0.91
N TRP A 320 18.09 16.46 -1.91
CA TRP A 320 18.02 16.10 -3.32
C TRP A 320 18.74 17.11 -4.20
N GLU A 321 18.96 16.74 -5.45
CA GLU A 321 19.60 17.58 -6.46
C GLU A 321 18.61 17.99 -7.55
N TYR A 322 18.72 19.26 -7.97
CA TYR A 322 17.92 19.82 -9.05
C TYR A 322 18.56 21.10 -9.59
N ASP A 323 18.60 21.27 -10.91
CA ASP A 323 19.12 22.47 -11.58
C ASP A 323 18.09 23.61 -11.55
N LEU A 324 18.07 24.35 -10.42
CA LEU A 324 17.21 25.52 -10.23
C LEU A 324 17.65 26.74 -11.06
N GLU A 325 18.89 26.77 -11.56
CA GLU A 325 19.36 27.85 -12.43
C GLU A 325 18.69 27.77 -13.80
N ARG A 326 18.60 26.56 -14.37
CA ARG A 326 17.85 26.32 -15.62
C ARG A 326 16.35 26.35 -15.45
N HIS A 327 15.85 26.08 -14.24
CA HIS A 327 14.42 25.96 -13.97
C HIS A 327 13.98 26.79 -12.73
N PRO A 328 14.09 28.13 -12.77
CA PRO A 328 13.90 29.00 -11.60
C PRO A 328 12.45 29.02 -11.06
N ASN A 329 11.49 28.60 -11.87
CA ASN A 329 10.07 28.54 -11.52
C ASN A 329 9.67 27.23 -10.82
N VAL A 330 10.58 26.27 -10.68
CA VAL A 330 10.26 24.98 -10.05
C VAL A 330 10.23 25.10 -8.54
N TYR A 331 9.26 24.41 -7.94
CA TYR A 331 9.24 24.05 -6.52
C TYR A 331 8.94 22.56 -6.38
N PHE A 332 9.08 22.01 -5.18
CA PHE A 332 8.91 20.58 -4.91
C PHE A 332 7.70 20.33 -4.02
N GLU A 333 6.92 19.31 -4.35
CA GLU A 333 5.89 18.73 -3.47
C GLU A 333 6.48 17.48 -2.80
N ILE A 334 6.45 17.43 -1.47
CA ILE A 334 6.98 16.31 -0.67
C ILE A 334 5.82 15.59 0.01
N TYR A 335 5.72 14.28 -0.23
CA TYR A 335 4.70 13.43 0.35
C TYR A 335 5.31 12.41 1.30
N ARG A 336 4.56 12.08 2.37
CA ARG A 336 4.92 11.03 3.32
C ARG A 336 3.72 10.14 3.62
N ASN A 337 3.93 8.85 3.44
CA ASN A 337 2.99 7.79 3.84
C ASN A 337 3.61 6.91 4.93
N ASP A 338 2.76 6.30 5.77
CA ASP A 338 3.19 5.28 6.74
C ASP A 338 3.00 3.84 6.25
N LYS A 339 2.35 3.69 5.09
CA LYS A 339 2.16 2.42 4.40
C LYS A 339 2.70 2.50 2.97
N HIS A 340 3.22 1.37 2.52
CA HIS A 340 3.77 1.24 1.19
C HIS A 340 2.66 1.34 0.13
N LYS A 341 2.93 2.08 -0.96
CA LYS A 341 2.02 2.25 -2.11
C LYS A 341 0.66 2.87 -1.76
N GLU A 342 0.67 3.81 -0.81
CA GLU A 342 -0.46 4.70 -0.61
C GLU A 342 -0.36 5.95 -1.49
N ALA A 343 -1.49 6.63 -1.61
CA ALA A 343 -1.66 7.77 -2.51
C ALA A 343 -0.77 8.95 -2.10
N CYS A 344 -0.24 9.65 -3.10
CA CYS A 344 0.41 10.95 -2.95
C CYS A 344 -0.60 12.03 -3.33
N LYS A 345 -1.40 12.44 -2.35
CA LYS A 345 -2.53 13.39 -2.46
C LYS A 345 -2.49 14.35 -1.28
N GLU A 346 -3.50 15.19 -1.14
CA GLU A 346 -3.57 16.21 -0.10
C GLU A 346 -3.30 15.67 1.32
N PRO A 347 -3.81 14.49 1.75
CA PRO A 347 -3.57 13.99 3.10
C PRO A 347 -2.11 13.61 3.40
N SER A 348 -1.32 13.32 2.37
CA SER A 348 0.08 12.89 2.52
C SER A 348 1.08 13.97 2.10
N LEU A 349 0.63 15.09 1.56
CA LEU A 349 1.48 16.25 1.25
C LEU A 349 1.93 16.93 2.55
N ILE A 350 3.22 16.85 2.86
CA ILE A 350 3.76 17.38 4.11
C ILE A 350 4.52 18.70 3.93
N ALA A 351 4.98 18.99 2.72
CA ALA A 351 5.68 20.23 2.43
C ALA A 351 5.66 20.61 0.96
N THR A 352 5.75 21.92 0.73
CA THR A 352 6.01 22.54 -0.57
C THR A 352 7.17 23.50 -0.41
N THR A 353 8.26 23.33 -1.16
CA THR A 353 9.50 24.09 -0.94
C THR A 353 10.29 24.34 -2.23
N LYS A 354 11.08 25.42 -2.25
CA LYS A 354 12.14 25.64 -3.27
C LYS A 354 13.53 25.20 -2.80
N ARG A 355 13.67 24.88 -1.52
CA ARG A 355 14.94 24.37 -0.97
C ARG A 355 15.21 22.98 -1.54
N LEU A 356 16.47 22.57 -1.46
CA LEU A 356 16.95 21.24 -1.85
C LEU A 356 17.11 20.28 -0.65
N GLU A 357 16.54 20.67 0.49
CA GLU A 357 16.50 19.88 1.72
C GLU A 357 15.16 20.09 2.45
N PHE A 358 14.78 19.09 3.24
CA PHE A 358 13.62 19.12 4.11
C PHE A 358 13.85 18.28 5.37
N ILE A 359 13.42 18.82 6.52
CA ILE A 359 13.51 18.15 7.82
C ILE A 359 12.09 17.83 8.30
N ASP A 360 11.78 16.54 8.39
CA ASP A 360 10.51 16.05 8.94
C ASP A 360 10.66 15.71 10.41
N LYS A 361 10.04 16.51 11.29
CA LYS A 361 10.11 16.38 12.76
C LYS A 361 8.86 15.71 13.33
N ASP A 362 8.88 15.36 14.61
CA ASP A 362 7.75 14.77 15.36
C ASP A 362 7.27 13.44 14.77
N ARG A 363 8.22 12.59 14.37
CA ARG A 363 7.98 11.22 13.93
C ARG A 363 7.90 10.28 15.13
N ASN A 364 7.22 9.16 14.94
CA ASN A 364 7.23 8.07 15.91
C ASN A 364 8.51 7.26 15.74
N SER A 365 9.08 6.81 16.85
CA SER A 365 10.25 5.93 16.89
C SER A 365 9.95 4.53 16.34
N GLY A 366 10.95 3.92 15.71
CA GLY A 366 10.86 2.57 15.13
C GLY A 366 9.76 2.42 14.07
N LYS A 367 9.28 3.51 13.47
CA LYS A 367 8.20 3.50 12.49
C LYS A 367 8.77 3.65 11.08
N LEU A 368 8.24 2.84 10.16
CA LEU A 368 8.59 2.90 8.74
C LEU A 368 7.79 4.01 8.04
N TYR A 369 8.50 4.87 7.31
CA TYR A 369 7.94 5.94 6.51
C TYR A 369 8.40 5.83 5.06
N PHE A 370 7.53 6.31 4.17
CA PHE A 370 7.69 6.27 2.72
C PHE A 370 7.61 7.70 2.19
N TYR A 371 8.71 8.22 1.67
CA TYR A 371 8.79 9.57 1.14
C TYR A 371 8.81 9.59 -0.37
N TYR A 372 8.13 10.59 -0.92
CA TYR A 372 8.03 10.85 -2.34
C TYR A 372 8.23 12.34 -2.58
N ILE A 373 8.89 12.68 -3.67
CA ILE A 373 9.09 14.06 -4.08
C ILE A 373 8.85 14.18 -5.58
N ARG A 374 8.24 15.28 -6.01
CA ARG A 374 8.18 15.64 -7.43
C ARG A 374 8.35 17.15 -7.61
N PRO A 375 8.92 17.60 -8.74
CA PRO A 375 8.96 19.01 -9.07
C PRO A 375 7.65 19.47 -9.70
N VAL A 376 7.34 20.75 -9.55
CA VAL A 376 6.17 21.43 -10.12
C VAL A 376 6.59 22.79 -10.63
N ASP A 377 6.20 23.11 -11.86
CA ASP A 377 6.38 24.45 -12.41
C ASP A 377 5.34 25.42 -11.79
N ALA A 378 5.81 26.50 -11.18
CA ALA A 378 4.95 27.44 -10.47
C ALA A 378 3.96 28.20 -11.38
N LEU A 379 4.30 28.39 -12.66
CA LEU A 379 3.48 29.15 -13.61
C LEU A 379 2.44 28.26 -14.27
N THR A 380 2.88 27.14 -14.85
CA THR A 380 1.99 26.25 -15.62
C THR A 380 1.23 25.26 -14.72
N LYS A 381 1.69 25.07 -13.48
CA LYS A 381 1.26 24.01 -12.55
C LYS A 381 1.49 22.60 -13.08
N GLN A 382 2.25 22.46 -14.17
CA GLN A 382 2.63 21.17 -14.71
C GLN A 382 3.65 20.52 -13.79
N LYS A 383 3.44 19.24 -13.52
CA LYS A 383 4.27 18.47 -12.60
C LYS A 383 5.27 17.62 -13.39
N GLY A 384 6.45 17.44 -12.82
CA GLY A 384 7.43 16.47 -13.30
C GLY A 384 7.20 15.07 -12.70
N PRO A 385 7.94 14.06 -13.16
CA PRO A 385 7.93 12.72 -12.57
C PRO A 385 8.42 12.71 -11.12
N PHE A 386 8.01 11.70 -10.35
CA PHE A 386 8.47 11.51 -8.97
C PHE A 386 9.93 11.06 -8.91
N ALA A 387 10.70 11.40 -7.87
CA ALA A 387 11.97 10.71 -7.64
C ALA A 387 11.74 9.23 -7.27
N PRO A 388 12.74 8.34 -7.40
CA PRO A 388 12.73 7.04 -6.75
C PRO A 388 12.35 7.16 -5.27
N GLN A 389 11.37 6.37 -4.83
CA GLN A 389 10.87 6.41 -3.46
C GLN A 389 11.98 6.16 -2.44
N VAL A 390 12.00 6.98 -1.39
CA VAL A 390 12.83 6.78 -0.20
C VAL A 390 12.01 6.07 0.88
N LYS A 391 12.61 5.05 1.51
CA LYS A 391 12.03 4.30 2.62
C LYS A 391 12.95 4.41 3.82
N VAL A 392 12.42 4.85 4.95
CA VAL A 392 13.22 5.07 6.16
C VAL A 392 12.47 4.55 7.38
N MET A 393 13.19 3.84 8.24
CA MET A 393 12.72 3.49 9.57
C MET A 393 13.42 4.43 10.56
N THR A 394 12.64 5.17 11.34
CA THR A 394 13.18 5.98 12.44
C THR A 394 13.87 5.08 13.47
N LYS A 395 14.84 5.62 14.20
CA LYS A 395 15.49 4.88 15.29
C LYS A 395 14.49 4.60 16.40
N LEU A 396 14.75 3.55 17.18
CA LEU A 396 14.02 3.30 18.42
C LEU A 396 14.48 4.31 19.48
N GLN A 397 13.59 4.66 20.41
CA GLN A 397 14.04 5.35 21.63
C GLN A 397 15.07 4.49 22.36
N ARG A 398 15.92 5.12 23.18
CA ARG A 398 17.03 4.42 23.85
C ARG A 398 16.58 3.28 24.77
N ASP A 399 15.34 3.34 25.27
CA ASP A 399 14.71 2.32 26.11
C ASP A 399 13.78 1.38 25.34
N GLU A 400 13.62 1.56 24.02
CA GLU A 400 12.72 0.77 23.20
C GLU A 400 13.42 -0.37 22.47
N PHE A 401 12.71 -1.49 22.39
CA PHE A 401 13.10 -2.69 21.68
C PHE A 401 12.02 -3.09 20.68
N PHE A 402 12.42 -3.65 19.55
CA PHE A 402 11.51 -4.17 18.54
C PHE A 402 11.80 -5.64 18.25
N ARG A 403 10.73 -6.43 18.09
CA ARG A 403 10.78 -7.83 17.66
C ARG A 403 9.71 -8.08 16.61
N ASN A 404 10.13 -8.67 15.50
CA ASN A 404 9.22 -9.27 14.52
C ASN A 404 9.24 -10.79 14.75
N ILE A 405 8.08 -11.35 15.10
CA ILE A 405 7.93 -12.75 15.46
C ILE A 405 7.12 -13.46 14.37
N PHE A 406 7.67 -14.57 13.86
CA PHE A 406 6.99 -15.46 12.92
C PHE A 406 6.57 -16.75 13.63
N PRO A 407 5.43 -17.35 13.26
CA PRO A 407 5.06 -18.68 13.73
C PRO A 407 5.98 -19.73 13.08
N TYR A 408 6.25 -20.81 13.81
CA TYR A 408 6.95 -21.97 13.23
C TYR A 408 6.06 -22.67 12.20
N PRO A 409 6.62 -23.41 11.22
CA PRO A 409 5.81 -24.11 10.22
C PRO A 409 4.71 -25.01 10.83
N HIS A 410 5.02 -25.76 11.89
CA HIS A 410 4.03 -26.64 12.53
C HIS A 410 2.99 -25.90 13.39
N ASP A 411 3.18 -24.59 13.62
CA ASP A 411 2.36 -23.73 14.47
C ASP A 411 1.42 -22.82 13.64
N ILE A 412 1.43 -22.93 12.30
CA ILE A 412 0.58 -22.16 11.40
C ILE A 412 -0.08 -23.06 10.34
N GLY A 413 -1.39 -22.95 10.22
CA GLY A 413 -2.18 -23.74 9.27
C GLY A 413 -3.66 -23.40 9.34
N TYR A 414 -4.50 -24.18 8.66
CA TYR A 414 -5.95 -24.03 8.75
C TYR A 414 -6.62 -25.37 9.05
N VAL A 415 -7.75 -25.30 9.75
CA VAL A 415 -8.62 -26.45 10.03
C VAL A 415 -9.95 -26.24 9.32
N ALA A 416 -10.50 -27.30 8.74
CA ALA A 416 -11.77 -27.28 8.03
C ALA A 416 -12.73 -28.35 8.57
N GLN A 417 -14.00 -27.98 8.70
CA GLN A 417 -15.06 -28.80 9.31
C GLN A 417 -15.20 -30.18 8.68
N LYS A 418 -15.14 -30.24 7.35
CA LYS A 418 -15.36 -31.48 6.58
C LYS A 418 -14.06 -32.14 6.11
N SER A 419 -12.89 -31.64 6.54
CA SER A 419 -11.60 -32.22 6.15
C SER A 419 -11.12 -33.24 7.18
N THR A 420 -10.69 -34.40 6.69
CA THR A 420 -10.01 -35.42 7.50
C THR A 420 -8.49 -35.22 7.57
N LYS A 421 -7.95 -34.22 6.83
CA LYS A 421 -6.51 -34.01 6.63
C LYS A 421 -5.98 -32.72 7.26
N ASN A 422 -6.67 -32.19 8.27
CA ASN A 422 -6.31 -30.88 8.87
C ASN A 422 -4.85 -30.80 9.32
N LYS A 423 -4.28 -31.88 9.87
CA LYS A 423 -2.86 -31.94 10.26
C LYS A 423 -1.89 -31.70 9.11
N GLU A 424 -2.23 -32.13 7.89
CA GLU A 424 -1.38 -31.96 6.70
C GLU A 424 -1.34 -30.51 6.18
N HIS A 425 -2.26 -29.66 6.64
CA HIS A 425 -2.33 -28.27 6.19
C HIS A 425 -1.26 -27.38 6.83
N PHE A 426 -0.79 -27.73 8.04
CA PHE A 426 0.14 -26.90 8.82
C PHE A 426 1.53 -26.86 8.17
N GLY A 427 2.08 -25.65 8.01
CA GLY A 427 3.42 -25.40 7.50
C GLY A 427 3.63 -25.64 6.00
N LYS A 428 2.58 -26.09 5.30
CA LYS A 428 2.66 -26.48 3.88
C LYS A 428 1.70 -25.70 3.00
N ASN A 429 0.45 -25.55 3.43
CA ASN A 429 -0.62 -24.91 2.66
C ASN A 429 -0.83 -23.48 3.13
N SER A 430 -1.26 -22.60 2.22
CA SER A 430 -1.82 -21.29 2.59
C SER A 430 -2.98 -21.44 3.58
N LEU A 431 -3.27 -20.40 4.35
CA LEU A 431 -4.46 -20.39 5.20
C LEU A 431 -5.69 -20.30 4.30
N PHE A 432 -6.61 -21.27 4.39
CA PHE A 432 -7.92 -21.18 3.77
C PHE A 432 -8.93 -20.90 4.87
N VAL A 433 -9.50 -19.70 4.86
CA VAL A 433 -10.40 -19.23 5.91
C VAL A 433 -11.74 -18.87 5.28
N GLY A 434 -12.85 -19.09 5.98
CA GLY A 434 -14.21 -18.77 5.52
C GLY A 434 -15.13 -19.98 5.48
N VAL A 435 -16.07 -20.00 4.53
CA VAL A 435 -17.03 -21.10 4.38
C VAL A 435 -17.27 -21.45 2.91
N ASN A 436 -17.31 -22.74 2.60
CA ASN A 436 -17.81 -23.23 1.31
C ASN A 436 -18.58 -24.55 1.47
N LYS A 437 -19.30 -24.97 0.42
CA LYS A 437 -20.09 -26.21 0.46
C LYS A 437 -19.25 -27.48 0.68
N THR A 438 -18.01 -27.49 0.16
CA THR A 438 -17.13 -28.66 0.13
C THR A 438 -16.42 -28.92 1.47
N LEU A 439 -15.78 -27.89 2.03
CA LEU A 439 -14.97 -27.95 3.25
C LEU A 439 -15.76 -27.58 4.51
N GLY A 440 -16.93 -26.95 4.36
CA GLY A 440 -17.67 -26.36 5.48
C GLY A 440 -16.96 -25.11 5.98
N ILE A 441 -17.06 -24.85 7.29
CA ILE A 441 -16.35 -23.74 7.95
C ILE A 441 -14.85 -24.06 8.02
N SER A 442 -14.01 -23.07 7.72
CA SER A 442 -12.56 -23.16 7.85
C SER A 442 -11.99 -21.99 8.66
N TYR A 443 -11.12 -22.31 9.62
CA TYR A 443 -10.43 -21.35 10.48
C TYR A 443 -8.93 -21.35 10.20
N GLY A 444 -8.33 -20.16 10.16
CA GLY A 444 -6.87 -20.02 10.19
C GLY A 444 -6.39 -20.09 11.63
N VAL A 445 -5.27 -20.76 11.86
CA VAL A 445 -4.68 -20.96 13.19
C VAL A 445 -3.22 -20.52 13.14
N MET A 446 -2.83 -19.68 14.09
CA MET A 446 -1.48 -19.12 14.17
C MET A 446 -1.02 -19.07 15.62
N LYS A 447 0.03 -19.81 15.95
CA LYS A 447 0.67 -19.78 17.26
C LYS A 447 2.04 -19.11 17.19
N PHE A 448 2.26 -18.10 18.03
CA PHE A 448 3.52 -17.37 18.10
C PHE A 448 4.23 -17.66 19.41
N LYS A 449 5.52 -18.00 19.36
CA LYS A 449 6.36 -18.10 20.56
C LYS A 449 6.89 -16.72 20.94
N LEU A 450 6.66 -16.33 22.18
CA LEU A 450 7.02 -15.04 22.76
C LEU A 450 8.31 -15.10 23.60
N SER A 451 9.00 -16.23 23.62
CA SER A 451 10.23 -16.46 24.42
C SER A 451 11.39 -15.50 24.12
N SER A 452 11.32 -14.73 23.01
CA SER A 452 12.30 -13.70 22.66
C SER A 452 12.00 -12.33 23.28
N ILE A 453 10.91 -12.21 24.03
CA ILE A 453 10.48 -11.00 24.75
C ILE A 453 10.54 -11.28 26.25
N PRO A 454 11.16 -10.40 27.05
CA PRO A 454 11.19 -10.55 28.50
C PRO A 454 9.78 -10.62 29.11
N PRO A 455 9.52 -11.50 30.10
CA PRO A 455 8.20 -11.63 30.70
C PRO A 455 7.65 -10.36 31.38
N ASN A 456 8.53 -9.48 31.84
CA ASN A 456 8.19 -8.20 32.47
C ASN A 456 8.14 -7.02 31.48
N ALA A 457 8.33 -7.25 30.18
CA ALA A 457 8.34 -6.20 29.17
C ALA A 457 7.01 -5.45 29.12
N ILE A 458 7.07 -4.13 28.94
CA ILE A 458 5.94 -3.24 28.74
C ILE A 458 5.70 -3.06 27.24
N ILE A 459 4.65 -3.69 26.71
CA ILE A 459 4.31 -3.61 25.28
C ILE A 459 3.76 -2.22 24.96
N LYS A 460 4.53 -1.42 24.20
CA LYS A 460 4.11 -0.08 23.73
C LYS A 460 3.25 -0.18 22.49
N GLU A 461 3.64 -1.01 21.52
CA GLU A 461 2.91 -1.24 20.28
C GLU A 461 2.95 -2.73 19.92
N ALA A 462 1.86 -3.25 19.37
CA ALA A 462 1.84 -4.58 18.78
C ALA A 462 0.90 -4.61 17.59
N ARG A 463 1.24 -5.37 16.55
CA ARG A 463 0.37 -5.55 15.38
C ARG A 463 0.58 -6.91 14.74
N ILE A 464 -0.51 -7.50 14.26
CA ILE A 464 -0.47 -8.74 13.48
C ILE A 464 -0.77 -8.44 12.01
N SER A 465 0.03 -9.00 11.12
CA SER A 465 -0.04 -8.74 9.69
C SER A 465 -0.23 -10.04 8.91
N LEU A 466 -1.16 -10.06 7.94
CA LEU A 466 -1.36 -11.18 7.01
C LEU A 466 -1.47 -10.67 5.57
N TYR A 467 -1.04 -11.51 4.62
CA TYR A 467 -1.07 -11.20 3.20
C TYR A 467 -2.15 -12.01 2.46
N PRO A 468 -3.29 -11.39 2.08
CA PRO A 468 -4.35 -12.07 1.33
C PRO A 468 -3.92 -12.33 -0.12
N LEU A 469 -4.27 -13.52 -0.61
CA LEU A 469 -4.01 -14.00 -1.96
C LEU A 469 -5.34 -14.39 -2.63
N ASN A 470 -5.52 -14.01 -3.90
CA ASN A 470 -6.56 -14.62 -4.74
C ASN A 470 -5.89 -15.40 -5.86
N ARG A 471 -5.81 -16.73 -5.69
CA ARG A 471 -5.60 -17.62 -6.84
C ARG A 471 -6.97 -17.91 -7.43
N VAL A 472 -7.06 -17.83 -8.75
CA VAL A 472 -8.23 -18.13 -9.59
C VAL A 472 -9.11 -19.20 -8.92
N ASN A 473 -10.34 -18.82 -8.52
CA ASN A 473 -11.41 -19.58 -7.84
C ASN A 473 -11.80 -19.12 -6.41
N VAL A 474 -11.12 -18.14 -5.81
CA VAL A 474 -11.58 -17.55 -4.54
C VAL A 474 -12.59 -16.43 -4.85
N LYS A 475 -13.87 -16.69 -4.51
CA LYS A 475 -14.95 -15.71 -4.61
C LYS A 475 -15.04 -14.94 -3.31
N ILE A 476 -14.88 -13.62 -3.40
CA ILE A 476 -15.11 -12.70 -2.28
C ILE A 476 -16.31 -11.86 -2.66
N GLU A 477 -17.44 -12.17 -2.05
CA GLU A 477 -18.69 -11.45 -2.25
C GLU A 477 -18.88 -10.38 -1.17
N LYS A 478 -19.81 -9.45 -1.37
CA LYS A 478 -20.15 -8.38 -0.41
C LYS A 478 -20.97 -8.89 0.79
N PHE A 479 -20.57 -9.99 1.41
CA PHE A 479 -21.23 -10.48 2.62
C PHE A 479 -20.24 -11.10 3.61
N GLY A 480 -20.52 -10.88 4.89
CA GLY A 480 -19.72 -11.40 6.00
C GLY A 480 -18.38 -10.68 6.18
N GLU A 481 -17.71 -11.02 7.27
CA GLU A 481 -16.56 -10.28 7.78
C GLU A 481 -15.43 -11.22 8.22
N TRP A 482 -14.25 -10.64 8.35
CA TRP A 482 -13.01 -11.33 8.65
C TRP A 482 -12.36 -10.75 9.89
N GLY A 483 -12.10 -11.59 10.89
CA GLY A 483 -11.53 -11.18 12.16
C GLY A 483 -10.41 -12.11 12.62
N ILE A 484 -9.62 -11.61 13.56
CA ILE A 484 -8.61 -12.39 14.29
C ILE A 484 -8.94 -12.29 15.75
N SER A 485 -8.91 -13.42 16.45
CA SER A 485 -9.21 -13.48 17.87
C SER A 485 -8.08 -14.16 18.63
N PHE A 486 -7.75 -13.62 19.80
CA PHE A 486 -7.08 -14.38 20.84
C PHE A 486 -8.00 -15.52 21.28
N ILE A 487 -7.48 -16.73 21.34
CA ILE A 487 -8.20 -17.88 21.89
C ILE A 487 -7.39 -18.50 23.02
N GLU A 488 -8.09 -19.18 23.94
CA GLU A 488 -7.43 -20.00 24.96
C GLU A 488 -6.67 -21.17 24.31
N ASP A 489 -5.69 -21.72 25.05
CA ASP A 489 -4.92 -22.85 24.59
C ASP A 489 -5.83 -24.06 24.36
N VAL A 490 -5.54 -24.79 23.28
CA VAL A 490 -6.29 -25.98 22.88
C VAL A 490 -5.41 -27.23 22.95
N PRO A 491 -5.99 -28.42 23.22
CA PRO A 491 -5.22 -29.66 23.24
C PRO A 491 -4.55 -29.95 21.90
N ASN A 492 -5.24 -29.70 20.79
CA ASN A 492 -4.72 -29.92 19.45
C ASN A 492 -5.12 -28.81 18.46
N ILE A 493 -4.16 -27.97 18.08
CA ILE A 493 -4.35 -26.87 17.12
C ILE A 493 -4.77 -27.35 15.72
N SER A 494 -4.55 -28.63 15.39
CA SER A 494 -4.96 -29.23 14.11
C SER A 494 -6.34 -29.90 14.15
N SER A 495 -7.05 -29.87 15.30
CA SER A 495 -8.42 -30.34 15.45
C SER A 495 -9.40 -29.21 15.12
N PHE A 496 -10.36 -29.49 14.22
CA PHE A 496 -11.41 -28.51 13.92
C PHE A 496 -12.29 -28.27 15.15
N GLU A 497 -12.68 -29.33 15.87
CA GLU A 497 -13.55 -29.22 17.04
C GLU A 497 -12.88 -28.43 18.17
N ASP A 498 -11.59 -28.67 18.43
CA ASP A 498 -10.87 -27.95 19.49
C ASP A 498 -10.83 -26.44 19.19
N ILE A 499 -10.53 -26.07 17.94
CA ILE A 499 -10.45 -24.66 17.50
C ILE A 499 -11.83 -24.01 17.40
N HIS A 500 -12.85 -24.76 16.99
CA HIS A 500 -14.22 -24.27 16.89
C HIS A 500 -14.80 -23.96 18.28
N ASN A 501 -14.58 -24.87 19.23
CA ASN A 501 -15.07 -24.77 20.60
C ASN A 501 -14.14 -23.95 21.52
N ALA A 502 -12.94 -23.58 21.05
CA ALA A 502 -12.02 -22.72 21.79
C ALA A 502 -12.69 -21.41 22.22
N LYS A 503 -12.58 -21.10 23.51
CA LYS A 503 -13.11 -19.86 24.07
C LYS A 503 -12.31 -18.68 23.53
N VAL A 504 -13.03 -17.72 22.94
CA VAL A 504 -12.45 -16.45 22.48
C VAL A 504 -12.19 -15.56 23.69
N ILE A 505 -10.94 -15.13 23.85
CA ILE A 505 -10.55 -14.16 24.87
C ILE A 505 -10.95 -12.75 24.42
N GLN A 506 -10.54 -12.38 23.20
CA GLN A 506 -10.83 -11.08 22.60
C GLN A 506 -10.64 -11.14 21.08
N THR A 507 -11.51 -10.48 20.32
CA THR A 507 -11.33 -10.25 18.88
C THR A 507 -10.60 -8.92 18.66
N LEU A 508 -9.57 -8.92 17.81
CA LEU A 508 -8.74 -7.75 17.52
C LEU A 508 -9.50 -6.70 16.72
N GLY A 509 -9.55 -5.47 17.25
CA GLY A 509 -10.08 -4.30 16.57
C GLY A 509 -11.47 -4.50 15.96
N GLN A 510 -11.70 -3.86 14.81
CA GLN A 510 -12.87 -4.13 13.98
C GLN A 510 -12.57 -5.26 12.98
N THR A 511 -13.58 -6.09 12.73
CA THR A 511 -13.56 -7.04 11.63
C THR A 511 -13.45 -6.31 10.29
N ILE A 512 -12.91 -6.99 9.28
CA ILE A 512 -12.79 -6.47 7.92
C ILE A 512 -13.98 -7.00 7.11
N PRO A 513 -14.87 -6.14 6.59
CA PRO A 513 -15.91 -6.59 5.67
C PRO A 513 -15.30 -7.22 4.41
N SER A 514 -15.92 -8.27 3.88
CA SER A 514 -15.38 -9.02 2.73
C SER A 514 -15.03 -8.14 1.53
N GLN A 515 -15.85 -7.13 1.22
CA GLN A 515 -15.59 -6.19 0.12
C GLN A 515 -14.32 -5.33 0.29
N LYS A 516 -13.80 -5.20 1.52
CA LYS A 516 -12.56 -4.49 1.84
C LYS A 516 -11.35 -5.42 1.92
N LEU A 517 -11.56 -6.73 1.82
CA LEU A 517 -10.53 -7.75 1.91
C LEU A 517 -9.93 -8.06 0.54
N THR A 518 -9.26 -7.07 -0.04
CA THR A 518 -8.62 -7.22 -1.35
C THR A 518 -7.30 -7.97 -1.28
N GLN A 519 -7.05 -8.79 -2.29
CA GLN A 519 -5.77 -9.47 -2.48
C GLN A 519 -4.62 -8.49 -2.67
N GLY A 520 -3.41 -8.94 -2.34
CA GLY A 520 -2.20 -8.20 -2.66
C GLY A 520 -1.92 -7.01 -1.73
N ILE A 521 -2.81 -6.74 -0.76
CA ILE A 521 -2.68 -5.68 0.24
C ILE A 521 -2.52 -6.33 1.61
N TRP A 522 -1.40 -6.07 2.28
CA TRP A 522 -1.22 -6.47 3.68
C TRP A 522 -2.37 -5.97 4.55
N LYS A 523 -2.98 -6.89 5.30
CA LYS A 523 -3.95 -6.57 6.33
C LYS A 523 -3.25 -6.62 7.67
N THR A 524 -3.30 -5.49 8.37
CA THR A 524 -2.61 -5.29 9.64
C THR A 524 -3.65 -4.92 10.68
N TRP A 525 -3.68 -5.66 11.78
CA TRP A 525 -4.51 -5.35 12.96
C TRP A 525 -3.57 -4.79 14.01
N GLU A 526 -3.71 -3.50 14.28
CA GLU A 526 -2.99 -2.80 15.34
C GLU A 526 -3.71 -3.03 16.67
N LEU A 527 -2.98 -3.52 17.67
CA LEU A 527 -3.55 -3.84 18.97
C LEU A 527 -3.75 -2.55 19.77
N ASN A 528 -4.98 -2.32 20.21
CA ASN A 528 -5.29 -1.24 21.15
C ASN A 528 -4.73 -1.53 22.55
N GLU A 529 -4.87 -0.59 23.48
CA GLU A 529 -4.30 -0.72 24.83
C GLU A 529 -4.81 -1.98 25.57
N PHE A 530 -6.09 -2.31 25.44
CA PHE A 530 -6.69 -3.48 26.09
C PHE A 530 -6.13 -4.78 25.50
N GLU A 531 -6.03 -4.87 24.18
CA GLU A 531 -5.47 -6.03 23.47
C GLU A 531 -3.97 -6.21 23.77
N ARG A 532 -3.22 -5.11 23.93
CA ARG A 532 -1.82 -5.16 24.36
C ARG A 532 -1.68 -5.70 25.78
N LYS A 533 -2.58 -5.34 26.71
CA LYS A 533 -2.62 -5.92 28.07
C LYS A 533 -2.88 -7.43 28.03
N ILE A 534 -3.77 -7.90 27.14
CA ILE A 534 -3.99 -9.34 26.94
C ILE A 534 -2.71 -10.01 26.43
N LEU A 535 -2.09 -9.47 25.38
CA LEU A 535 -0.83 -10.01 24.85
C LEU A 535 0.28 -10.02 25.91
N GLN A 536 0.35 -8.99 26.75
CA GLN A 536 1.30 -8.91 27.85
C GLN A 536 1.07 -10.00 28.91
N GLN A 537 -0.19 -10.34 29.23
CA GLN A 537 -0.50 -11.49 30.08
C GLN A 537 -0.04 -12.82 29.46
N GLN A 538 -0.01 -12.92 28.13
CA GLN A 538 0.50 -14.10 27.42
C GLN A 538 2.04 -14.20 27.45
N LEU A 539 2.78 -13.10 27.71
CA LEU A 539 4.25 -13.16 27.83
C LEU A 539 4.69 -14.12 28.95
N ALA A 540 3.94 -14.16 30.06
CA ALA A 540 4.22 -15.08 31.16
C ALA A 540 4.09 -16.56 30.77
N ARG A 541 3.29 -16.87 29.75
CA ARG A 541 3.13 -18.22 29.19
C ARG A 541 4.16 -18.53 28.10
N GLY A 542 4.78 -17.50 27.53
CA GLY A 542 5.78 -17.64 26.48
C GLY A 542 5.23 -17.95 25.08
N GLU A 543 3.91 -18.00 24.90
CA GLU A 543 3.26 -18.16 23.59
C GLU A 543 1.88 -17.51 23.54
N VAL A 544 1.37 -17.25 22.33
CA VAL A 544 0.02 -16.74 22.08
C VAL A 544 -0.60 -17.43 20.88
N LEU A 545 -1.89 -17.79 20.99
CA LEU A 545 -2.65 -18.47 19.95
C LEU A 545 -3.74 -17.55 19.38
N PHE A 546 -3.73 -17.42 18.05
CA PHE A 546 -4.73 -16.67 17.30
C PHE A 546 -5.57 -17.59 16.41
N ARG A 547 -6.88 -17.32 16.37
CA ARG A 547 -7.82 -17.86 15.40
C ARG A 547 -8.23 -16.77 14.41
N MET A 548 -7.97 -16.99 13.13
CA MET A 548 -8.53 -16.19 12.06
C MET A 548 -9.87 -16.80 11.60
N GLN A 549 -10.89 -15.97 11.54
CA GLN A 549 -12.25 -16.38 11.19
C GLN A 549 -12.79 -15.49 10.08
N GLY A 550 -13.37 -16.13 9.06
CA GLY A 550 -14.20 -15.49 8.05
C GLY A 550 -15.69 -15.77 8.29
N PRO A 551 -16.53 -15.56 7.27
CA PRO A 551 -17.95 -15.90 7.34
C PRO A 551 -18.14 -17.40 7.59
N THR A 552 -19.14 -17.74 8.43
CA THR A 552 -19.46 -19.14 8.81
C THR A 552 -20.75 -19.65 8.18
N LYS A 553 -21.48 -18.79 7.48
CA LYS A 553 -22.74 -19.09 6.79
C LYS A 553 -22.71 -18.52 5.38
N LEU A 554 -23.38 -19.21 4.46
CA LEU A 554 -23.57 -18.77 3.08
C LEU A 554 -25.03 -18.29 2.90
N PRO A 555 -25.25 -17.15 2.23
CA PRO A 555 -26.58 -16.78 1.72
C PRO A 555 -27.15 -17.86 0.78
N LEU A 556 -28.47 -17.82 0.55
CA LEU A 556 -29.09 -18.66 -0.49
C LEU A 556 -28.35 -18.44 -1.82
N GLU A 557 -28.17 -19.50 -2.60
CA GLU A 557 -27.47 -19.53 -3.90
C GLU A 557 -25.94 -19.40 -3.87
N ALA A 558 -25.32 -18.92 -2.78
CA ALA A 558 -23.87 -18.86 -2.66
C ALA A 558 -23.25 -20.26 -2.47
N ASP A 559 -22.10 -20.50 -3.10
CA ASP A 559 -21.35 -21.77 -3.02
C ASP A 559 -20.07 -21.68 -2.19
N SER A 560 -19.49 -20.49 -2.11
CA SER A 560 -18.23 -20.22 -1.41
C SER A 560 -18.11 -18.76 -0.99
N GLN A 561 -17.49 -18.54 0.17
CA GLN A 561 -16.97 -17.27 0.65
C GLN A 561 -15.68 -17.58 1.42
N MET A 562 -14.60 -17.71 0.66
CA MET A 562 -13.30 -18.15 1.17
C MET A 562 -12.28 -17.04 0.92
N MET A 563 -11.21 -17.03 1.70
CA MET A 563 -10.01 -16.25 1.42
C MET A 563 -8.79 -17.11 1.68
N MET A 564 -7.78 -16.91 0.83
CA MET A 564 -6.49 -17.53 1.00
C MET A 564 -5.47 -16.51 1.55
N PHE A 565 -4.63 -16.91 2.50
CA PHE A 565 -3.51 -16.08 2.98
C PHE A 565 -2.20 -16.83 2.83
N ASP A 566 -1.17 -16.16 2.31
CA ASP A 566 0.16 -16.77 2.22
C ASP A 566 0.69 -17.03 3.64
N ILE A 567 1.36 -18.17 3.83
CA ILE A 567 2.05 -18.48 5.09
C ILE A 567 3.57 -18.44 4.94
N GLY A 568 4.07 -18.20 3.72
CA GLY A 568 5.50 -18.09 3.40
C GLY A 568 6.34 -19.34 3.67
N TYR A 569 5.69 -20.49 3.85
CA TYR A 569 6.27 -21.83 4.00
C TYR A 569 5.73 -22.77 2.92
N GLY A 570 6.39 -23.92 2.76
CA GLY A 570 5.97 -24.96 1.82
C GLY A 570 6.17 -24.60 0.34
N PRO A 571 5.79 -25.51 -0.57
CA PRO A 571 6.00 -25.35 -2.01
C PRO A 571 5.14 -24.25 -2.65
N PHE A 572 4.11 -23.76 -1.94
CA PHE A 572 3.18 -22.74 -2.43
C PHE A 572 3.41 -21.36 -1.82
N GLY A 573 4.25 -21.27 -0.78
CA GLY A 573 4.53 -20.04 -0.05
C GLY A 573 5.40 -19.07 -0.85
N GLY A 574 5.16 -17.78 -0.69
CA GLY A 574 5.98 -16.73 -1.30
C GLY A 574 7.32 -16.46 -0.59
N GLY A 575 7.67 -17.23 0.43
CA GLY A 575 8.85 -17.01 1.27
C GLY A 575 8.60 -16.01 2.40
N ILE A 576 9.68 -15.57 3.05
CA ILE A 576 9.63 -14.75 4.28
C ILE A 576 8.84 -13.44 4.12
N HIS A 577 8.86 -12.86 2.92
CA HIS A 577 8.19 -11.59 2.60
C HIS A 577 6.67 -11.65 2.64
N TYR A 578 6.05 -12.82 2.79
CA TYR A 578 4.60 -12.99 2.86
C TYR A 578 4.16 -13.77 4.10
N ARG A 579 5.07 -14.01 5.05
CA ARG A 579 4.76 -14.74 6.28
C ARG A 579 3.92 -13.88 7.22
N PRO A 580 2.81 -14.42 7.78
CA PRO A 580 2.14 -13.81 8.90
C PRO A 580 3.13 -13.55 10.04
N HIS A 581 3.08 -12.36 10.60
CA HIS A 581 4.00 -11.93 11.64
C HIS A 581 3.31 -11.07 12.68
N LEU A 582 3.87 -11.12 13.89
CA LEU A 582 3.52 -10.29 15.03
C LEU A 582 4.69 -9.35 15.30
N ASP A 583 4.50 -8.06 15.03
CA ASP A 583 5.46 -7.02 15.39
C ASP A 583 5.15 -6.54 16.80
N ILE A 584 6.17 -6.47 17.66
CA ILE A 584 6.05 -5.99 19.04
C ILE A 584 7.16 -4.98 19.31
N LYS A 585 6.76 -3.76 19.67
CA LYS A 585 7.61 -2.73 20.26
C LYS A 585 7.36 -2.67 21.76
N TYR A 586 8.41 -2.79 22.56
CA TYR A 586 8.31 -2.81 24.02
C TYR A 586 9.44 -2.03 24.68
N THR A 587 9.22 -1.63 25.92
CA THR A 587 10.25 -1.13 26.84
C THR A 587 10.34 -2.06 28.05
N LEU A 588 11.35 -1.87 28.89
CA LEU A 588 11.47 -2.57 30.17
C LEU A 588 11.06 -1.63 31.29
N PRO A 589 10.44 -2.15 32.37
CA PRO A 589 10.15 -1.32 33.53
C PRO A 589 11.46 -0.70 34.05
N PRO A 590 11.48 0.61 34.33
CA PRO A 590 12.68 1.24 34.86
C PRO A 590 13.00 0.65 36.24
N THR A 591 14.29 0.57 36.55
CA THR A 591 14.73 0.30 37.92
C THR A 591 14.87 1.63 38.63
N GLU A 592 14.09 1.86 39.67
CA GLU A 592 14.22 3.05 40.50
C GLU A 592 15.38 2.87 41.49
N VAL A 593 16.29 3.84 41.52
CA VAL A 593 17.39 3.91 42.48
C VAL A 593 17.28 5.24 43.20
N GLU A 594 17.00 5.20 44.51
CA GLU A 594 17.02 6.38 45.37
C GLU A 594 18.42 6.52 45.98
N LEU A 595 19.08 7.64 45.69
CA LEU A 595 20.39 7.98 46.24
C LEU A 595 20.21 9.05 47.31
N GLU A 596 20.63 8.71 48.54
CA GLU A 596 20.81 9.71 49.58
C GLU A 596 22.11 10.48 49.32
N PRO A 597 22.15 11.78 49.61
CA PRO A 597 23.38 12.55 49.47
C PRO A 597 24.45 11.98 50.39
N LEU A 598 25.60 11.62 49.83
CA LEU A 598 26.80 11.23 50.56
C LEU A 598 27.28 12.38 51.46
N ARG A 599 27.16 13.60 50.96
CA ARG A 599 27.57 14.81 51.66
C ARG A 599 26.60 15.95 51.38
N LEU A 600 26.27 16.68 52.44
CA LEU A 600 25.56 17.95 52.37
C LEU A 600 26.44 19.01 53.02
N ALA A 601 26.59 20.16 52.36
CA ALA A 601 27.30 21.28 52.95
C ALA A 601 26.64 22.62 52.62
N THR A 602 26.82 23.58 53.53
CA THR A 602 26.53 24.99 53.32
C THR A 602 27.86 25.74 53.30
N VAL A 603 28.13 26.41 52.19
CA VAL A 603 29.39 27.11 51.96
C VAL A 603 29.14 28.62 51.96
N THR A 604 29.84 29.30 52.85
CA THR A 604 29.90 30.78 52.92
C THR A 604 31.36 31.21 52.75
N LYS A 605 31.60 32.51 52.60
CA LYS A 605 32.97 33.03 52.48
C LYS A 605 33.81 32.73 53.73
N GLU A 606 33.18 32.65 54.89
CA GLU A 606 33.85 32.48 56.19
C GLU A 606 33.76 31.07 56.76
N SER A 607 32.85 30.21 56.28
CA SER A 607 32.59 28.89 56.87
C SER A 607 32.14 27.81 55.88
N LEU A 608 32.43 26.56 56.26
CA LEU A 608 31.92 25.35 55.63
C LEU A 608 31.16 24.54 56.69
N GLU A 609 29.84 24.55 56.64
CA GLU A 609 28.99 23.78 57.56
C GLU A 609 28.63 22.43 56.91
N GLN A 610 28.98 21.32 57.55
CA GLN A 610 28.62 19.96 57.12
C GLN A 610 27.21 19.58 57.58
N ASP A 611 26.63 18.57 56.94
CA ASP A 611 25.32 17.95 57.27
C ASP A 611 24.13 18.92 57.25
N LYS A 612 24.30 20.05 56.56
CA LYS A 612 23.29 21.08 56.43
C LYS A 612 23.30 21.66 55.03
N LEU A 613 22.11 21.73 54.44
CA LEU A 613 21.90 22.33 53.13
C LEU A 613 21.13 23.64 53.26
N ALA A 614 21.79 24.75 52.97
CA ALA A 614 21.18 26.08 52.88
C ALA A 614 21.78 26.84 51.68
N CYS A 615 20.98 27.69 51.06
CA CYS A 615 21.39 28.52 49.93
C CYS A 615 20.65 29.87 49.94
N GLY A 616 21.14 30.85 49.17
CA GLY A 616 20.55 32.18 49.04
C GLY A 616 21.50 33.26 49.52
N PHE A 617 21.04 34.12 50.42
CA PHE A 617 21.85 35.19 51.01
C PHE A 617 21.85 35.11 52.53
N ASP A 618 22.98 35.41 53.15
CA ASP A 618 23.07 35.59 54.60
C ASP A 618 22.50 36.95 55.04
N LYS A 619 22.56 37.22 56.34
CA LYS A 619 22.07 38.47 56.95
C LYS A 619 22.78 39.73 56.43
N ASP A 620 23.99 39.58 55.88
CA ASP A 620 24.84 40.66 55.38
C ASP A 620 24.73 40.79 53.85
N GLY A 621 23.82 40.05 53.22
CA GLY A 621 23.59 40.07 51.78
C GLY A 621 24.65 39.32 50.97
N LYS A 622 25.49 38.49 51.60
CA LYS A 622 26.49 37.67 50.89
C LYS A 622 25.86 36.35 50.44
N VAL A 623 26.31 35.85 49.29
CA VAL A 623 25.79 34.59 48.71
C VAL A 623 26.20 33.39 49.56
N VAL A 624 25.22 32.52 49.82
CA VAL A 624 25.37 31.23 50.49
C VAL A 624 25.10 30.13 49.47
N TYR A 625 26.03 29.19 49.34
CA TYR A 625 25.92 28.06 48.42
C TYR A 625 25.55 26.79 49.16
N GLY A 626 24.58 26.05 48.63
CA GLY A 626 24.29 24.69 49.05
C GLY A 626 25.05 23.71 48.17
N TYR A 627 25.72 22.74 48.77
CA TYR A 627 26.44 21.68 48.09
C TYR A 627 25.84 20.32 48.44
N MET A 628 25.64 19.48 47.42
CA MET A 628 25.14 18.12 47.53
C MET A 628 26.06 17.21 46.72
N GLU A 629 26.52 16.13 47.35
CA GLU A 629 27.34 15.10 46.72
C GLU A 629 26.60 13.77 46.75
N PHE A 630 26.60 13.03 45.65
CA PHE A 630 25.96 11.72 45.54
C PHE A 630 26.98 10.69 45.10
N ASP A 631 26.99 9.53 45.74
CA ASP A 631 27.83 8.42 45.32
C ASP A 631 27.17 7.64 44.18
N LEU A 632 27.69 7.84 42.97
CA LEU A 632 27.19 7.18 41.77
C LEU A 632 27.80 5.79 41.55
N SER A 633 28.75 5.34 42.38
CA SER A 633 29.38 4.01 42.23
C SER A 633 28.40 2.85 42.45
N THR A 634 27.27 3.14 43.12
CA THR A 634 26.17 2.20 43.35
C THR A 634 25.24 2.06 42.14
N LEU A 635 25.36 2.95 41.14
CA LEU A 635 24.57 2.85 39.93
C LEU A 635 25.01 1.65 39.08
N PRO A 636 24.06 1.01 38.37
CA PRO A 636 24.40 -0.05 37.43
C PRO A 636 25.38 0.42 36.35
N ASP A 637 26.11 -0.54 35.79
CA ASP A 637 27.09 -0.34 34.72
C ASP A 637 26.54 0.61 33.62
N PRO A 638 27.14 1.79 33.42
CA PRO A 638 26.62 2.80 32.49
C PRO A 638 26.66 2.35 31.03
N ASP A 639 27.52 1.39 30.67
CA ASP A 639 27.56 0.82 29.32
C ASP A 639 26.38 -0.13 29.06
N LYS A 640 25.67 -0.55 30.11
CA LYS A 640 24.53 -1.47 30.06
C LYS A 640 23.21 -0.84 30.52
N THR A 641 23.23 0.44 30.89
CA THR A 641 22.12 1.11 31.57
C THR A 641 21.84 2.46 30.93
N VAL A 642 20.56 2.78 30.76
CA VAL A 642 20.12 4.10 30.27
C VAL A 642 19.37 4.78 31.40
N ILE A 643 19.82 5.97 31.80
CA ILE A 643 19.06 6.84 32.70
C ILE A 643 17.94 7.47 31.88
N THR A 644 16.71 6.99 32.09
CA THR A 644 15.52 7.48 31.37
C THR A 644 14.91 8.70 32.04
N GLU A 645 15.01 8.81 33.37
CA GLU A 645 14.54 9.93 34.18
C GLU A 645 15.45 10.10 35.40
N ALA A 646 15.71 11.35 35.78
CA ALA A 646 16.43 11.69 37.01
C ALA A 646 15.89 13.01 37.56
N TYR A 647 15.63 13.04 38.86
CA TYR A 647 15.21 14.27 39.56
C TYR A 647 15.81 14.30 40.96
N ILE A 648 15.95 15.51 41.50
CA ILE A 648 16.37 15.72 42.89
C ILE A 648 15.14 16.13 43.70
N LYS A 649 14.88 15.42 44.79
CA LYS A 649 13.76 15.70 45.69
C LYS A 649 14.26 16.48 46.90
N ILE A 650 13.94 17.77 46.96
CA ILE A 650 14.29 18.65 48.08
C ILE A 650 13.04 18.98 48.89
N LYS A 651 13.07 18.70 50.20
CA LYS A 651 12.00 19.07 51.13
C LYS A 651 12.47 20.17 52.07
N ASN A 652 11.90 21.37 51.95
CA ASN A 652 12.22 22.45 52.88
C ASN A 652 11.56 22.20 54.26
N LYS A 653 12.34 22.26 55.33
CA LYS A 653 11.88 22.03 56.71
C LYS A 653 11.36 23.29 57.41
N LYS A 654 11.65 24.50 56.90
CA LYS A 654 11.28 25.80 57.51
C LYS A 654 10.99 26.86 56.45
N ILE A 655 9.71 27.09 56.16
CA ILE A 655 9.26 28.24 55.35
C ILE A 655 8.18 29.01 56.14
N LYS A 656 8.34 30.33 56.30
CA LYS A 656 7.19 31.23 56.51
C LYS A 656 6.48 31.31 55.16
N ARG A 657 5.18 30.98 55.09
CA ARG A 657 4.38 31.06 53.85
C ARG A 657 4.56 32.45 53.20
N SER A 658 5.37 32.54 52.15
CA SER A 658 5.30 33.61 51.17
C SER A 658 4.17 33.27 50.19
N GLY A 659 3.45 34.28 49.71
CA GLY A 659 2.40 34.09 48.68
C GLY A 659 2.96 33.82 47.27
N GLU A 660 4.25 33.50 47.16
CA GLU A 660 5.00 33.38 45.90
C GLU A 660 5.82 32.07 45.89
N ASP A 661 5.97 31.50 44.70
CA ASP A 661 6.76 30.30 44.46
C ASP A 661 8.27 30.59 44.61
N ILE A 662 8.96 29.79 45.43
CA ILE A 662 10.42 29.86 45.57
C ILE A 662 11.07 29.05 44.46
N ARG A 663 12.01 29.67 43.73
CA ARG A 663 12.81 29.02 42.69
C ARG A 663 14.24 28.80 43.18
N TYR A 664 14.79 27.63 42.90
CA TYR A 664 16.19 27.29 43.16
C TYR A 664 16.90 27.08 41.83
N LEU A 665 18.16 27.51 41.74
CA LEU A 665 19.06 27.13 40.66
C LEU A 665 19.88 25.93 41.14
N ILE A 666 19.85 24.84 40.39
CA ILE A 666 20.66 23.64 40.63
C ILE A 666 21.53 23.45 39.40
N GLU A 667 22.82 23.20 39.63
CA GLU A 667 23.82 23.02 38.59
C GLU A 667 24.73 21.84 38.95
N PHE A 668 25.25 21.13 37.93
CA PHE A 668 26.34 20.18 38.14
C PHE A 668 27.64 20.96 38.28
N VAL A 669 28.46 20.62 39.28
CA VAL A 669 29.75 21.26 39.52
C VAL A 669 30.84 20.20 39.60
N ASP A 670 31.96 20.47 38.95
CA ASP A 670 33.21 19.74 39.13
C ASP A 670 34.16 20.63 39.95
N LEU A 671 34.51 20.18 41.16
CA LEU A 671 35.25 20.98 42.14
C LEU A 671 36.44 20.18 42.66
N GLU A 672 37.64 20.75 42.59
CA GLU A 672 38.83 20.18 43.24
C GLU A 672 38.69 20.19 44.77
N LYS A 673 37.96 21.17 45.32
CA LYS A 673 37.73 21.31 46.75
C LYS A 673 36.40 22.01 47.06
N ILE A 674 35.73 21.55 48.12
CA ILE A 674 34.47 22.12 48.59
C ILE A 674 34.77 23.32 49.51
N ASP A 675 35.04 24.48 48.92
CA ASP A 675 35.14 25.77 49.60
C ASP A 675 34.63 26.93 48.72
N TYR A 676 34.48 28.11 49.33
CA TYR A 676 33.87 29.27 48.68
C TYR A 676 34.67 29.74 47.45
N GLU A 677 35.99 29.63 47.50
CA GLU A 677 36.85 30.11 46.41
C GLU A 677 36.70 29.25 45.17
N HIS A 678 36.72 27.92 45.33
CA HIS A 678 36.55 27.00 44.20
C HIS A 678 35.12 27.04 43.64
N ILE A 679 34.11 27.16 44.51
CA ILE A 679 32.72 27.30 44.07
C ILE A 679 32.55 28.58 43.24
N THR A 680 33.07 29.72 43.68
CA THR A 680 32.88 30.99 42.97
C THR A 680 33.71 31.13 41.70
N LYS A 681 34.76 30.32 41.54
CA LYS A 681 35.64 30.30 40.36
C LYS A 681 35.34 29.18 39.35
N ARG A 682 34.26 28.41 39.57
CA ARG A 682 33.82 27.38 38.62
C ARG A 682 33.44 28.02 37.28
N ASN A 683 33.88 27.43 36.17
CA ASN A 683 33.61 27.89 34.80
C ASN A 683 32.22 27.49 34.32
#